data_AF-A0A532V0P4-F1
#
_entry.id   AF-A0A532V0P4-F1
#
_cell.length_a   1.000
_cell.length_b   1.000
_cell.length_c   1.000
_cell.angle_alpha   90.00
_cell.angle_beta   90.00
_cell.angle_gamma   90.00
#
_symmetry.space_group_name_H-M   'P 1'
#
loop_
_entity.id
_entity.type
_entity.pdbx_description
1 polymer ?
#
loop_
_entity_poly.entity_id
_entity_poly.type
_entity_poly.pdbx_seq_one_letter_code
_entity_poly.pdbx_strand_id
1 'polypeptide(L)'
;MSQNKENIPLAPCINSCPQGIDIRAFIGDISQAENRGMTEEEAFEKAWRKITEVNPFPAVCGRVCPHPCEGECNRQERDSSVNINVIERFLGDWAIDKSLSHQKLTDRVQSEKIAIIGSGPAGLSCAYQLARRGYKSTIFEALSEPGGMLRYGIPSFRLPRDVLSAEIEKILDLGVELRTNCAVGKDISFDEIRTEHDAVFLGIGAQKAVMLHCPGEETSGVYNGLEFLESVNSGEKIDLGNSVAVIGGGNTAIDAARVAKRLGAKVTIVYRRTREEMPALAEEIEAAEEERIEIVYLAAPLEVQSENERVSSILCQRMELGEPDDSGRRKPVPIPDDTFTLSVDNVIVAVSQQPEWEGLENIRVSMVWAEIDQNGFTEHDGIFAGGDVQGIGIVAEALNQGRRAAEAIHAELSGDESPVRDTDREIIRADQLNLYVLEESQRCRVPGLNAEQRLKEPWSESNFTPLKETIVKEADRCVTCGESFIKAPKRSKLHILRRVTQIGVGTLLFNSFWGVISTKMVYGGPLRNACVPGLNCHSCPTALMGCPIGMLQHFSATHRIPWFLIGFLGIIGLISGRFTCGWLCPWGLIQDLLNRFKKLTIPLPRILDFFKYAVLIGVVIIIPYYTYEHWFSKLCPCGALIAGIPWVLWNPIDPEIGISVIDPADIGTLFTIKMWILGIFLLLFLFIKRPFCRVFCPLGAIYALFNRISLVSIEVDPACASCGQCPAACPANLVVETEANSEECIKCLECTECQHVRFVWNWPWRKKRKSFQL
;
A
#
# COMPACT_ATOMS: atom_id res chain seq x y z
N MET A 1 -9.23 -19.91 -10.63
CA MET A 1 -9.19 -18.99 -9.47
C MET A 1 -9.26 -17.50 -9.88
N SER A 2 -9.79 -17.12 -11.05
CA SER A 2 -9.68 -15.75 -11.60
C SER A 2 -10.85 -14.80 -11.34
N GLN A 3 -11.98 -15.24 -10.77
CA GLN A 3 -13.21 -14.43 -10.73
C GLN A 3 -13.34 -13.44 -9.54
N ASN A 4 -12.33 -13.25 -8.69
CA ASN A 4 -12.43 -12.37 -7.51
C ASN A 4 -11.46 -11.16 -7.50
N LYS A 5 -10.62 -10.97 -8.53
CA LYS A 5 -9.65 -9.84 -8.56
C LYS A 5 -10.27 -8.50 -8.96
N GLU A 6 -11.44 -8.48 -9.58
CA GLU A 6 -12.07 -7.27 -10.14
C GLU A 6 -12.57 -6.25 -9.09
N ASN A 7 -12.73 -6.64 -7.81
CA ASN A 7 -13.29 -5.77 -6.77
C ASN A 7 -12.26 -5.17 -5.78
N ILE A 8 -10.97 -5.43 -5.98
CA ILE A 8 -9.91 -4.91 -5.10
C ILE A 8 -9.37 -3.60 -5.68
N PRO A 9 -9.41 -2.47 -4.94
CA PRO A 9 -8.75 -1.23 -5.37
C PRO A 9 -7.26 -1.40 -5.68
N LEU A 10 -6.75 -0.59 -6.60
CA LEU A 10 -5.34 -0.59 -6.98
C LEU A 10 -4.49 0.08 -5.89
N ALA A 11 -3.41 -0.56 -5.46
CA ALA A 11 -2.47 0.06 -4.53
C ALA A 11 -1.70 1.18 -5.26
N PRO A 12 -1.45 2.34 -4.62
CA PRO A 12 -0.82 3.47 -5.30
C PRO A 12 0.61 3.17 -5.75
N CYS A 13 1.33 2.30 -5.06
CA CYS A 13 2.65 1.82 -5.48
C CYS A 13 2.60 1.01 -6.78
N ILE A 14 1.57 0.18 -6.99
CA ILE A 14 1.37 -0.58 -8.23
C ILE A 14 1.02 0.37 -9.37
N ASN A 15 0.13 1.34 -9.13
CA ASN A 15 -0.25 2.34 -10.13
C ASN A 15 0.94 3.17 -10.63
N SER A 16 1.84 3.52 -9.71
CA SER A 16 2.99 4.39 -9.98
C SER A 16 4.23 3.63 -10.46
N CYS A 17 4.21 2.29 -10.41
CA CYS A 17 5.28 1.45 -10.92
C CYS A 17 5.16 1.32 -12.45
N PRO A 18 6.10 1.85 -13.25
CA PRO A 18 6.02 1.77 -14.71
C PRO A 18 6.09 0.33 -15.24
N GLN A 19 6.77 -0.56 -14.51
CA GLN A 19 6.84 -1.99 -14.85
C GLN A 19 5.51 -2.71 -14.68
N GLY A 20 4.62 -2.21 -13.80
CA GLY A 20 3.40 -2.90 -13.41
C GLY A 20 3.64 -4.15 -12.56
N ILE A 21 4.65 -4.11 -11.68
CA ILE A 21 4.89 -5.16 -10.68
C ILE A 21 3.73 -5.17 -9.67
N ASP A 22 3.28 -6.36 -9.28
CA ASP A 22 2.33 -6.54 -8.18
C ASP A 22 3.05 -6.39 -6.82
N ILE A 23 3.42 -5.14 -6.49
CA ILE A 23 4.18 -4.78 -5.30
C ILE A 23 3.49 -5.25 -4.02
N ARG A 24 2.16 -5.12 -3.99
CA ARG A 24 1.35 -5.57 -2.87
C ARG A 24 1.51 -7.07 -2.65
N ALA A 25 1.41 -7.87 -3.73
CA ALA A 25 1.49 -9.33 -3.62
C ALA A 25 2.87 -9.79 -3.14
N PHE A 26 3.97 -9.31 -3.74
CA PHE A 26 5.30 -9.83 -3.37
C PHE A 26 5.73 -9.39 -1.97
N ILE A 27 5.43 -8.15 -1.55
CA ILE A 27 5.74 -7.72 -0.18
C ILE A 27 4.82 -8.45 0.81
N GLY A 28 3.55 -8.65 0.45
CA GLY A 28 2.60 -9.42 1.24
C GLY A 28 2.98 -10.90 1.39
N ASP A 29 3.67 -11.50 0.41
CA ASP A 29 4.22 -12.86 0.54
C ASP A 29 5.28 -12.94 1.64
N ILE A 30 6.09 -11.88 1.81
CA ILE A 30 7.11 -11.79 2.87
C ILE A 30 6.46 -11.46 4.22
N SER A 31 5.69 -10.37 4.31
CA SER A 31 5.14 -9.90 5.59
C SER A 31 4.07 -10.81 6.19
N GLN A 32 3.48 -11.70 5.39
CA GLN A 32 2.49 -12.68 5.84
C GLN A 32 3.02 -14.11 5.84
N ALA A 33 4.34 -14.31 5.73
CA ALA A 33 4.96 -15.63 5.65
C ALA A 33 4.53 -16.53 6.83
N GLU A 34 4.67 -16.04 8.07
CA GLU A 34 4.30 -16.77 9.29
C GLU A 34 2.80 -17.11 9.32
N ASN A 35 1.94 -16.13 9.01
CA ASN A 35 0.48 -16.33 8.98
C ASN A 35 0.04 -17.36 7.93
N ARG A 36 0.81 -17.51 6.85
CA ARG A 36 0.56 -18.45 5.75
C ARG A 36 1.25 -19.80 5.97
N GLY A 37 1.98 -19.97 7.08
CA GLY A 37 2.75 -21.19 7.37
C GLY A 37 3.89 -21.43 6.41
N MET A 38 4.43 -20.36 5.79
CA MET A 38 5.58 -20.41 4.89
C MET A 38 6.86 -20.11 5.67
N THR A 39 7.94 -20.80 5.33
CA THR A 39 9.29 -20.39 5.74
C THR A 39 9.70 -19.09 5.05
N GLU A 40 10.68 -18.38 5.61
CA GLU A 40 11.23 -17.16 4.97
C GLU A 40 11.73 -17.45 3.55
N GLU A 41 12.40 -18.59 3.33
CA GLU A 41 12.93 -18.95 2.01
C GLU A 41 11.82 -19.20 0.98
N GLU A 42 10.74 -19.89 1.37
CA GLU A 42 9.56 -20.08 0.51
C GLU A 42 8.89 -18.74 0.18
N ALA A 43 8.81 -17.84 1.16
CA ALA A 43 8.25 -16.50 0.96
C ALA A 43 9.11 -15.66 0.00
N PHE A 44 10.44 -15.69 0.13
CA PHE A 44 11.36 -14.99 -0.76
C PHE A 44 11.31 -15.54 -2.18
N GLU A 45 11.32 -16.87 -2.36
CA GLU A 45 11.17 -17.47 -3.68
C GLU A 45 9.85 -17.07 -4.32
N LYS A 46 8.75 -17.14 -3.58
CA LYS A 46 7.43 -16.77 -4.08
C LYS A 46 7.35 -15.29 -4.45
N ALA A 47 7.92 -14.41 -3.63
CA ALA A 47 7.99 -12.97 -3.89
C ALA A 47 8.85 -12.68 -5.14
N TRP A 48 10.00 -13.32 -5.30
CA TRP A 48 10.83 -13.20 -6.49
C TRP A 48 10.12 -13.71 -7.75
N ARG A 49 9.42 -14.85 -7.67
CA ARG A 49 8.58 -15.37 -8.77
C ARG A 49 7.48 -14.38 -9.15
N LYS A 50 6.90 -13.68 -8.18
CA LYS A 50 5.89 -12.65 -8.41
C LYS A 50 6.46 -11.45 -9.17
N ILE A 51 7.65 -10.98 -8.81
CA ILE A 51 8.33 -9.88 -9.52
C ILE A 51 8.66 -10.31 -10.96
N THR A 52 9.22 -11.51 -11.11
CA THR A 52 9.65 -12.05 -12.41
C THR A 52 8.52 -12.46 -13.34
N GLU A 53 7.26 -12.40 -12.91
CA GLU A 53 6.13 -12.43 -13.85
C GLU A 53 6.27 -11.31 -14.90
N VAL A 54 6.80 -10.15 -14.50
CA VAL A 54 6.86 -8.95 -15.32
C VAL A 54 8.26 -8.36 -15.49
N ASN A 55 9.13 -8.47 -14.46
CA ASN A 55 10.47 -7.90 -14.45
C ASN A 55 11.54 -9.02 -14.40
N PRO A 56 12.31 -9.25 -15.46
CA PRO A 56 13.40 -10.24 -15.43
C PRO A 56 14.66 -9.76 -14.68
N PHE A 57 14.70 -8.50 -14.23
CA PHE A 57 15.89 -7.89 -13.62
C PHE A 57 15.63 -7.28 -12.22
N PRO A 58 15.13 -8.03 -11.22
CA PRO A 58 14.97 -7.50 -9.86
C PRO A 58 16.28 -6.99 -9.25
N ALA A 59 17.43 -7.66 -9.46
CA ALA A 59 18.70 -7.23 -8.87
C ALA A 59 19.22 -5.93 -9.49
N VAL A 60 19.07 -5.75 -10.81
CA VAL A 60 19.42 -4.49 -11.50
C VAL A 60 18.45 -3.37 -11.12
N CYS A 61 17.13 -3.61 -11.15
CA CYS A 61 16.13 -2.59 -10.85
C CYS A 61 16.21 -2.11 -9.39
N GLY A 62 16.53 -3.01 -8.47
CA GLY A 62 16.88 -2.70 -7.09
C GLY A 62 18.10 -1.79 -6.91
N ARG A 63 18.89 -1.54 -7.97
CA ARG A 63 20.08 -0.67 -7.95
C ARG A 63 19.90 0.63 -8.73
N VAL A 64 19.16 0.61 -9.84
CA VAL A 64 19.16 1.73 -10.81
C VAL A 64 17.80 2.40 -10.99
N CYS A 65 16.73 1.85 -10.42
CA CYS A 65 15.39 2.41 -10.57
C CYS A 65 15.19 3.63 -9.65
N PRO A 66 14.57 4.74 -10.15
CA PRO A 66 14.14 5.88 -9.31
C PRO A 66 12.99 5.56 -8.35
N HIS A 67 12.50 4.31 -8.34
CA HIS A 67 11.48 3.82 -7.41
C HIS A 67 10.26 4.75 -7.23
N PRO A 68 9.62 5.22 -8.32
CA PRO A 68 8.45 6.11 -8.24
C PRO A 68 7.26 5.47 -7.50
N CYS A 69 7.24 4.14 -7.40
CA CYS A 69 6.31 3.38 -6.60
C CYS A 69 6.33 3.74 -5.10
N GLU A 70 7.45 4.25 -4.59
CA GLU A 70 7.57 4.67 -3.19
C GLU A 70 6.98 6.06 -2.95
N GLY A 71 7.02 6.95 -3.95
CA GLY A 71 6.58 8.34 -3.87
C GLY A 71 5.09 8.50 -3.54
N GLU A 72 4.26 7.56 -3.99
CA GLU A 72 2.81 7.55 -3.73
C GLU A 72 2.41 6.54 -2.62
N CYS A 73 3.37 6.02 -1.86
CA CYS A 73 3.09 5.00 -0.84
C CYS A 73 2.25 5.57 0.32
N ASN A 74 1.05 5.03 0.55
CA ASN A 74 0.16 5.46 1.64
C ASN A 74 0.78 5.38 3.05
N ARG A 75 1.85 4.59 3.26
CA ARG A 75 2.55 4.50 4.57
C ARG A 75 3.20 5.83 4.98
N GLN A 76 3.54 6.69 4.02
CA GLN A 76 4.13 8.02 4.29
C GLN A 76 3.27 8.89 5.21
N GLU A 77 1.94 8.75 5.16
CA GLU A 77 1.00 9.48 6.03
C GLU A 77 1.05 9.02 7.50
N ARG A 78 1.78 7.93 7.80
CA ARG A 78 2.02 7.45 9.17
C ARG A 78 3.42 7.73 9.65
N ASP A 79 4.42 7.38 8.84
CA ASP A 79 5.83 7.60 9.14
C ASP A 79 6.63 7.93 7.87
N SER A 80 6.89 6.95 7.01
CA SER A 80 7.66 7.09 5.77
C SER A 80 7.31 5.97 4.80
N SER A 81 7.64 6.10 3.51
CA SER A 81 7.37 5.06 2.52
C SER A 81 7.97 3.71 2.95
N VAL A 82 7.34 2.63 2.49
CA VAL A 82 8.00 1.32 2.47
C VAL A 82 9.14 1.42 1.47
N ASN A 83 10.34 0.97 1.85
CA ASN A 83 11.51 0.89 0.98
C ASN A 83 11.34 -0.33 0.05
N ILE A 84 10.50 -0.16 -0.98
CA ILE A 84 10.17 -1.19 -1.96
C ILE A 84 11.42 -1.58 -2.75
N ASN A 85 12.24 -0.59 -3.10
CA ASN A 85 13.46 -0.76 -3.88
C ASN A 85 14.46 -1.71 -3.21
N VAL A 86 14.67 -1.56 -1.89
CA VAL A 86 15.62 -2.41 -1.17
C VAL A 86 15.13 -3.85 -1.01
N ILE A 87 13.80 -4.05 -0.93
CA ILE A 87 13.20 -5.40 -0.92
C ILE A 87 13.39 -6.05 -2.30
N GLU A 88 13.12 -5.32 -3.39
CA GLU A 88 13.36 -5.82 -4.76
C GLU A 88 14.83 -6.19 -4.98
N ARG A 89 15.76 -5.32 -4.55
CA ARG A 89 17.20 -5.57 -4.58
C ARG A 89 17.59 -6.84 -3.84
N PHE A 90 17.11 -6.99 -2.60
CA PHE A 90 17.39 -8.18 -1.79
C PHE A 90 16.88 -9.46 -2.45
N LEU A 91 15.66 -9.45 -2.97
CA LEU A 91 15.08 -10.62 -3.64
C LEU A 91 15.85 -11.00 -4.91
N GLY A 92 16.32 -10.01 -5.68
CA GLY A 92 17.19 -10.23 -6.83
C GLY A 92 18.52 -10.88 -6.44
N ASP A 93 19.22 -10.30 -5.48
CA ASP A 93 20.51 -10.82 -5.00
C ASP A 93 20.36 -12.22 -4.37
N TRP A 94 19.32 -12.43 -3.57
CA TRP A 94 19.02 -13.72 -2.96
C TRP A 94 18.72 -14.79 -4.02
N ALA A 95 18.01 -14.44 -5.10
CA ALA A 95 17.75 -15.35 -6.20
C ALA A 95 18.98 -15.67 -7.04
N ILE A 96 19.95 -14.76 -7.13
CA ILE A 96 21.27 -15.03 -7.73
C ILE A 96 22.03 -16.02 -6.85
N ASP A 97 22.15 -15.76 -5.54
CA ASP A 97 22.82 -16.65 -4.57
C ASP A 97 22.22 -18.07 -4.56
N LYS A 98 20.89 -18.17 -4.56
CA LYS A 98 20.16 -19.45 -4.63
C LYS A 98 20.12 -20.09 -6.01
N SER A 99 20.72 -19.46 -7.03
CA SER A 99 20.72 -19.96 -8.42
C SER A 99 19.32 -20.29 -8.94
N LEU A 100 18.32 -19.47 -8.59
CA LEU A 100 16.94 -19.70 -9.04
C LEU A 100 16.81 -19.50 -10.54
N SER A 101 16.05 -20.38 -11.20
CA SER A 101 15.76 -20.29 -12.63
C SER A 101 14.39 -19.70 -12.92
N HIS A 102 14.29 -19.02 -14.06
CA HIS A 102 13.01 -18.56 -14.59
C HIS A 102 12.18 -19.73 -15.11
N GLN A 103 10.86 -19.58 -15.05
CA GLN A 103 9.91 -20.59 -15.49
C GLN A 103 9.27 -20.21 -16.82
N LYS A 104 9.22 -21.19 -17.74
CA LYS A 104 8.37 -21.12 -18.92
C LYS A 104 6.91 -21.19 -18.51
N LEU A 105 6.06 -20.45 -19.23
CA LEU A 105 4.60 -20.47 -19.06
C LEU A 105 3.97 -21.67 -19.79
N THR A 106 4.69 -22.26 -20.73
CA THR A 106 4.25 -23.39 -21.52
C THR A 106 5.44 -24.25 -21.94
N ASP A 107 5.22 -25.55 -22.05
CA ASP A 107 6.19 -26.50 -22.63
C ASP A 107 6.08 -26.57 -24.16
N ARG A 108 5.05 -25.93 -24.75
CA ARG A 108 4.86 -25.88 -26.20
C ARG A 108 5.94 -25.00 -26.83
N VAL A 109 6.66 -25.56 -27.81
CA VAL A 109 7.53 -24.79 -28.70
C VAL A 109 6.70 -24.21 -29.83
N GLN A 110 6.84 -22.92 -30.08
CA GLN A 110 6.20 -22.22 -31.19
C GLN A 110 7.04 -22.38 -32.47
N SER A 111 6.39 -22.44 -33.63
CA SER A 111 7.06 -22.56 -34.93
C SER A 111 7.70 -21.26 -35.39
N GLU A 112 7.12 -20.15 -34.95
CA GLU A 112 7.45 -18.80 -35.37
C GLU A 112 8.78 -18.35 -34.79
N LYS A 113 9.55 -17.61 -35.58
CA LYS A 113 10.86 -17.08 -35.24
C LYS A 113 10.79 -15.57 -35.06
N ILE A 114 11.39 -15.07 -33.99
CA ILE A 114 11.35 -13.64 -33.65
C ILE A 114 12.76 -13.07 -33.62
N ALA A 115 12.99 -11.97 -34.34
CA ALA A 115 14.24 -11.21 -34.24
C ALA A 115 14.09 -10.07 -33.24
N ILE A 116 15.13 -9.84 -32.44
CA ILE A 116 15.20 -8.76 -31.46
C ILE A 116 16.48 -7.97 -31.75
N ILE A 117 16.34 -6.70 -32.13
CA ILE A 117 17.47 -5.83 -32.47
C ILE A 117 17.80 -4.98 -31.24
N GLY A 118 18.96 -5.24 -30.65
CA GLY A 118 19.44 -4.59 -29.42
C GLY A 118 19.18 -5.43 -28.17
N SER A 119 20.22 -5.57 -27.33
CA SER A 119 20.18 -6.31 -26.06
C SER A 119 20.08 -5.40 -24.83
N GLY A 120 19.49 -4.21 -24.97
CA GLY A 120 19.16 -3.36 -23.84
C GLY A 120 18.01 -3.92 -22.98
N PRO A 121 17.59 -3.21 -21.91
CA PRO A 121 16.49 -3.64 -21.05
C PRO A 121 15.22 -4.04 -21.83
N ALA A 122 14.83 -3.25 -22.82
CA ALA A 122 13.63 -3.52 -23.62
C ALA A 122 13.77 -4.82 -24.44
N GLY A 123 14.88 -5.00 -25.15
CA GLY A 123 15.13 -6.20 -25.96
C GLY A 123 15.22 -7.46 -25.10
N LEU A 124 15.94 -7.41 -23.98
CA LEU A 124 16.05 -8.54 -23.04
C LEU A 124 14.71 -8.87 -22.37
N SER A 125 13.89 -7.87 -22.03
CA SER A 125 12.53 -8.08 -21.53
C SER A 125 11.60 -8.72 -22.58
N CYS A 126 11.69 -8.26 -23.82
CA CYS A 126 10.95 -8.84 -24.94
C CYS A 126 11.34 -10.31 -25.15
N ALA A 127 12.65 -10.59 -25.23
CA ALA A 127 13.19 -11.94 -25.37
C ALA A 127 12.74 -12.86 -24.23
N TYR A 128 12.84 -12.38 -23.00
CA TYR A 128 12.41 -13.09 -21.80
C TYR A 128 10.95 -13.52 -21.88
N GLN A 129 10.06 -12.58 -22.23
CA GLN A 129 8.63 -12.81 -22.27
C GLN A 129 8.22 -13.74 -23.44
N LEU A 130 8.88 -13.64 -24.59
CA LEU A 130 8.68 -14.53 -25.73
C LEU A 130 9.19 -15.95 -25.44
N ALA A 131 10.39 -16.09 -24.86
CA ALA A 131 10.98 -17.38 -24.51
C ALA A 131 10.14 -18.14 -23.47
N ARG A 132 9.55 -17.43 -22.50
CA ARG A 132 8.60 -18.02 -21.55
C ARG A 132 7.34 -18.55 -22.22
N ARG A 133 6.93 -17.99 -23.36
CA ARG A 133 5.76 -18.41 -24.15
C ARG A 133 6.12 -19.45 -25.23
N GLY A 134 7.37 -19.91 -25.27
CA GLY A 134 7.83 -20.98 -26.14
C GLY A 134 8.32 -20.55 -27.52
N TYR A 135 8.43 -19.25 -27.79
CA TYR A 135 9.01 -18.75 -29.04
C TYR A 135 10.52 -18.90 -29.07
N LYS A 136 11.06 -19.14 -30.27
CA LYS A 136 12.50 -19.07 -30.51
C LYS A 136 12.86 -17.66 -30.95
N SER A 137 13.55 -16.92 -30.09
CA SER A 137 14.00 -15.55 -30.36
C SER A 137 15.51 -15.47 -30.51
N THR A 138 15.98 -14.65 -31.45
CA THR A 138 17.39 -14.32 -31.65
C THR A 138 17.60 -12.83 -31.41
N ILE A 139 18.49 -12.49 -30.47
CA ILE A 139 18.94 -11.13 -30.19
C ILE A 139 20.17 -10.82 -31.03
N PHE A 140 20.12 -9.71 -31.76
CA PHE A 140 21.24 -9.14 -32.50
C PHE A 140 21.75 -7.92 -31.73
N GLU A 141 22.99 -7.98 -31.27
CA GLU A 141 23.65 -6.94 -30.47
C GLU A 141 24.88 -6.42 -31.20
N ALA A 142 24.97 -5.09 -31.34
CA ALA A 142 26.06 -4.43 -32.04
C ALA A 142 27.38 -4.52 -31.26
N LEU A 143 27.32 -4.43 -29.93
CA LEU A 143 28.49 -4.47 -29.06
C LEU A 143 28.92 -5.90 -28.69
N SER A 144 30.05 -6.02 -28.01
CA SER A 144 30.68 -7.30 -27.69
C SER A 144 29.94 -8.12 -26.65
N GLU A 145 29.21 -7.47 -25.75
CA GLU A 145 28.47 -8.07 -24.64
C GLU A 145 27.05 -7.49 -24.53
N PRO A 146 26.08 -8.29 -24.03
CA PRO A 146 24.70 -7.84 -23.91
C PRO A 146 24.47 -6.90 -22.72
N GLY A 147 23.41 -6.09 -22.79
CA GLY A 147 22.91 -5.27 -21.68
C GLY A 147 22.69 -3.79 -22.02
N GLY A 148 23.19 -3.33 -23.17
CA GLY A 148 23.05 -1.93 -23.63
C GLY A 148 23.51 -0.93 -22.56
N MET A 149 22.70 0.10 -22.30
CA MET A 149 23.04 1.15 -21.32
C MET A 149 23.27 0.62 -19.89
N LEU A 150 22.73 -0.54 -19.51
CA LEU A 150 23.03 -1.15 -18.20
C LEU A 150 24.51 -1.53 -18.08
N ARG A 151 25.11 -1.97 -19.18
CA ARG A 151 26.53 -2.38 -19.23
C ARG A 151 27.44 -1.21 -19.59
N TYR A 152 27.09 -0.47 -20.63
CA TYR A 152 27.99 0.50 -21.24
C TYR A 152 27.77 1.94 -20.73
N GLY A 153 26.58 2.27 -20.21
CA GLY A 153 26.31 3.57 -19.62
C GLY A 153 26.53 3.60 -18.11
N ILE A 154 25.83 2.73 -17.37
CA ILE A 154 25.82 2.75 -15.90
C ILE A 154 27.17 2.25 -15.35
N PRO A 155 27.88 3.03 -14.51
CA PRO A 155 29.16 2.62 -13.96
C PRO A 155 29.08 1.39 -13.03
N SER A 156 30.17 0.61 -12.97
CA SER A 156 30.23 -0.64 -12.19
C SER A 156 30.01 -0.45 -10.69
N PHE A 157 30.39 0.71 -10.13
CA PHE A 157 30.17 1.03 -8.72
C PHE A 157 28.69 1.25 -8.38
N ARG A 158 27.82 1.47 -9.37
CA ARG A 158 26.36 1.59 -9.21
C ARG A 158 25.65 0.30 -9.64
N LEU A 159 26.13 -0.34 -10.71
CA LEU A 159 25.62 -1.63 -11.18
C LEU A 159 26.78 -2.60 -11.45
N PRO A 160 27.07 -3.53 -10.52
CA PRO A 160 28.11 -4.54 -10.68
C PRO A 160 27.88 -5.41 -11.93
N ARG A 161 28.97 -5.71 -12.65
CA ARG A 161 28.92 -6.44 -13.93
C ARG A 161 28.55 -7.90 -13.75
N ASP A 162 28.98 -8.52 -12.66
CA ASP A 162 28.62 -9.89 -12.27
C ASP A 162 27.12 -10.02 -11.98
N VAL A 163 26.51 -9.05 -11.28
CA VAL A 163 25.06 -9.02 -11.05
C VAL A 163 24.29 -8.91 -12.37
N LEU A 164 24.70 -7.99 -13.25
CA LEU A 164 24.07 -7.83 -14.55
C LEU A 164 24.20 -9.09 -15.41
N SER A 165 25.41 -9.65 -15.51
CA SER A 165 25.66 -10.88 -16.28
C SER A 165 24.84 -12.05 -15.74
N ALA A 166 24.73 -12.23 -14.42
CA ALA A 166 23.95 -13.30 -13.81
C ALA A 166 22.45 -13.22 -14.16
N GLU A 167 21.86 -12.03 -14.21
CA GLU A 167 20.44 -11.88 -14.62
C GLU A 167 20.26 -12.07 -16.13
N ILE A 168 21.21 -11.61 -16.96
CA ILE A 168 21.16 -11.85 -18.41
C ILE A 168 21.28 -13.35 -18.72
N GLU A 169 22.21 -14.06 -18.08
CA GLU A 169 22.40 -15.51 -18.25
C GLU A 169 21.12 -16.27 -17.94
N LYS A 170 20.39 -15.94 -16.87
CA LYS A 170 19.09 -16.55 -16.53
C LYS A 170 18.05 -16.37 -17.64
N ILE A 171 18.09 -15.28 -18.40
CA ILE A 171 17.21 -15.07 -19.55
C ILE A 171 17.66 -15.95 -20.72
N LEU A 172 18.96 -16.01 -21.01
CA LEU A 172 19.51 -16.82 -22.08
C LEU A 172 19.27 -18.33 -21.85
N ASP A 173 19.31 -18.78 -20.61
CA ASP A 173 18.99 -20.16 -20.19
C ASP A 173 17.59 -20.64 -20.59
N LEU A 174 16.67 -19.72 -20.93
CA LEU A 174 15.36 -20.08 -21.48
C LEU A 174 15.42 -20.57 -22.94
N GLY A 175 16.58 -20.45 -23.58
CA GLY A 175 16.84 -20.84 -24.97
C GLY A 175 16.84 -19.66 -25.95
N VAL A 176 17.13 -18.45 -25.47
CA VAL A 176 17.27 -17.26 -26.32
C VAL A 176 18.64 -17.30 -27.00
N GLU A 177 18.68 -17.14 -28.32
CA GLU A 177 19.94 -17.04 -29.06
C GLU A 177 20.45 -15.60 -29.00
N LEU A 178 21.76 -15.41 -28.76
CA LEU A 178 22.38 -14.09 -28.72
C LEU A 178 23.53 -14.05 -29.74
N ARG A 179 23.52 -13.03 -30.61
CA ARG A 179 24.57 -12.73 -31.58
C ARG A 179 25.12 -11.34 -31.30
N THR A 180 26.28 -11.28 -30.65
CA THR A 180 27.02 -10.04 -30.38
C THR A 180 27.91 -9.67 -31.56
N ASN A 181 28.44 -8.44 -31.56
CA ASN A 181 29.24 -7.88 -32.67
C ASN A 181 28.51 -7.96 -34.02
N CYS A 182 27.20 -7.70 -34.01
CA CYS A 182 26.33 -7.75 -35.18
C CYS A 182 25.41 -6.54 -35.19
N ALA A 183 25.84 -5.46 -35.83
CA ALA A 183 25.05 -4.26 -36.02
C ALA A 183 24.10 -4.42 -37.22
N VAL A 184 22.81 -4.57 -36.95
CA VAL A 184 21.78 -4.60 -38.01
C VAL A 184 21.72 -3.24 -38.70
N GLY A 185 21.73 -3.25 -40.04
CA GLY A 185 21.89 -2.08 -40.90
C GLY A 185 23.32 -1.89 -41.43
N LYS A 186 24.33 -2.48 -40.77
CA LYS A 186 25.75 -2.40 -41.17
C LYS A 186 26.34 -3.75 -41.52
N ASP A 187 26.31 -4.70 -40.58
CA ASP A 187 26.88 -6.04 -40.72
C ASP A 187 25.90 -7.02 -41.38
N ILE A 188 24.61 -6.85 -41.09
CA ILE A 188 23.50 -7.60 -41.70
C ILE A 188 22.39 -6.63 -42.10
N SER A 189 21.79 -6.82 -43.27
CA SER A 189 20.72 -5.93 -43.72
C SER A 189 19.43 -6.17 -42.94
N PHE A 190 18.65 -5.10 -42.73
CA PHE A 190 17.34 -5.23 -42.08
C PHE A 190 16.37 -6.11 -42.88
N ASP A 191 16.41 -6.03 -44.22
CA ASP A 191 15.53 -6.82 -45.10
C ASP A 191 15.77 -8.33 -44.97
N GLU A 192 17.02 -8.73 -44.78
CA GLU A 192 17.38 -10.13 -44.51
C GLU A 192 16.77 -10.60 -43.18
N ILE A 193 16.94 -9.80 -42.11
CA ILE A 193 16.31 -10.08 -40.81
C ILE A 193 14.79 -10.19 -40.94
N ARG A 194 14.15 -9.25 -41.65
CA ARG A 194 12.70 -9.21 -41.83
C ARG A 194 12.16 -10.41 -42.62
N THR A 195 12.94 -10.93 -43.57
CA THR A 195 12.55 -12.08 -44.40
C THR A 195 12.68 -13.42 -43.65
N GLU A 196 13.65 -13.53 -42.74
CA GLU A 196 13.91 -14.77 -42.00
C GLU A 196 13.06 -14.97 -40.73
N HIS A 197 12.34 -13.94 -40.30
CA HIS A 197 11.61 -13.91 -39.04
C HIS A 197 10.15 -13.46 -39.24
N ASP A 198 9.24 -14.06 -38.47
CA ASP A 198 7.81 -13.79 -38.53
C ASP A 198 7.47 -12.43 -37.90
N ALA A 199 8.22 -12.02 -36.87
CA ALA A 199 8.14 -10.70 -36.28
C ALA A 199 9.52 -10.16 -35.87
N VAL A 200 9.65 -8.83 -35.82
CA VAL A 200 10.87 -8.13 -35.42
C VAL A 200 10.55 -7.14 -34.30
N PHE A 201 11.34 -7.15 -33.22
CA PHE A 201 11.31 -6.12 -32.19
C PHE A 201 12.56 -5.23 -32.27
N LEU A 202 12.35 -3.92 -32.35
CA LEU A 202 13.37 -2.89 -32.40
C LEU A 202 13.58 -2.26 -31.01
N GLY A 203 14.70 -2.62 -30.37
CA GLY A 203 15.13 -2.17 -29.06
C GLY A 203 16.50 -1.47 -29.07
N ILE A 204 16.81 -0.70 -30.11
CA ILE A 204 18.12 -0.07 -30.34
C ILE A 204 18.45 1.05 -29.34
N GLY A 205 17.45 1.58 -28.64
CA GLY A 205 17.62 2.66 -27.67
C GLY A 205 18.07 3.98 -28.32
N ALA A 206 18.76 4.81 -27.53
CA ALA A 206 19.22 6.13 -27.94
C ALA A 206 20.73 6.30 -27.67
N GLN A 207 21.56 5.65 -28.51
CA GLN A 207 23.00 5.55 -28.29
C GLN A 207 23.82 6.72 -28.85
N LYS A 208 23.22 7.56 -29.71
CA LYS A 208 23.91 8.71 -30.32
C LYS A 208 23.74 9.94 -29.44
N ALA A 209 24.82 10.53 -28.93
CA ALA A 209 24.65 11.75 -28.13
C ALA A 209 24.41 13.00 -28.98
N VAL A 210 23.82 14.01 -28.34
CA VAL A 210 23.49 15.30 -28.95
C VAL A 210 24.64 16.29 -28.72
N MET A 211 25.02 16.99 -29.78
CA MET A 211 26.10 17.97 -29.79
C MET A 211 25.70 19.28 -29.07
N LEU A 212 26.68 20.08 -28.65
CA LEU A 212 26.43 21.36 -27.97
C LEU A 212 25.96 22.45 -28.94
N HIS A 213 26.34 22.33 -30.22
CA HIS A 213 26.19 23.33 -31.26
C HIS A 213 26.85 24.67 -30.90
N CYS A 214 28.05 24.60 -30.30
CA CYS A 214 28.86 25.77 -29.99
C CYS A 214 30.24 25.72 -30.68
N PRO A 215 30.90 26.87 -30.91
CA PRO A 215 32.24 26.90 -31.47
C PRO A 215 33.22 26.09 -30.61
N GLY A 216 34.09 25.32 -31.27
CA GLY A 216 35.11 24.49 -30.63
C GLY A 216 34.64 23.12 -30.12
N GLU A 217 33.40 22.70 -30.37
CA GLU A 217 32.89 21.40 -29.90
C GLU A 217 33.63 20.16 -30.44
N GLU A 218 34.34 20.30 -31.57
CA GLU A 218 35.17 19.24 -32.18
C GLU A 218 36.65 19.27 -31.71
N THR A 219 36.98 20.09 -30.72
CA THR A 219 38.36 20.26 -30.23
C THR A 219 38.85 18.98 -29.55
N SER A 220 40.14 18.64 -29.73
CA SER A 220 40.76 17.53 -28.98
C SER A 220 40.62 17.72 -27.46
N GLY A 221 40.05 16.73 -26.77
CA GLY A 221 39.74 16.80 -25.34
C GLY A 221 38.26 17.10 -25.03
N VAL A 222 37.42 17.29 -26.06
CA VAL A 222 35.97 17.18 -25.92
C VAL A 222 35.57 15.72 -26.09
N TYR A 223 34.85 15.18 -25.10
CA TYR A 223 34.31 13.83 -25.12
C TYR A 223 32.80 13.87 -25.15
N ASN A 224 32.23 12.94 -25.89
CA ASN A 224 30.83 12.57 -25.78
C ASN A 224 30.62 11.81 -24.45
N GLY A 225 29.60 12.19 -23.67
CA GLY A 225 29.34 11.57 -22.36
C GLY A 225 28.99 10.08 -22.43
N LEU A 226 28.30 9.64 -23.49
CA LEU A 226 27.98 8.23 -23.68
C LEU A 226 29.22 7.43 -24.08
N GLU A 227 29.99 7.92 -25.06
CA GLU A 227 31.22 7.25 -25.51
C GLU A 227 32.26 7.22 -24.39
N PHE A 228 32.39 8.29 -23.61
CA PHE A 228 33.27 8.34 -22.43
C PHE A 228 32.91 7.25 -21.42
N LEU A 229 31.63 7.11 -21.09
CA LEU A 229 31.17 6.08 -20.17
C LEU A 229 31.35 4.67 -20.76
N GLU A 230 31.04 4.49 -22.05
CA GLU A 230 31.22 3.22 -22.77
C GLU A 230 32.68 2.78 -22.75
N SER A 231 33.62 3.65 -23.12
CA SER A 231 35.05 3.39 -23.10
C SER A 231 35.53 2.98 -21.69
N VAL A 232 35.19 3.75 -20.66
CA VAL A 232 35.58 3.40 -19.27
C VAL A 232 34.97 2.08 -18.84
N ASN A 233 33.69 1.85 -19.13
CA ASN A 233 32.98 0.63 -18.75
C ASN A 233 33.46 -0.60 -19.54
N SER A 234 34.05 -0.40 -20.71
CA SER A 234 34.72 -1.42 -21.52
C SER A 234 36.18 -1.67 -21.09
N GLY A 235 36.67 -0.95 -20.08
CA GLY A 235 38.01 -1.12 -19.51
C GLY A 235 39.10 -0.29 -20.19
N GLU A 236 38.73 0.67 -21.05
CA GLU A 236 39.70 1.58 -21.66
C GLU A 236 40.25 2.57 -20.63
N LYS A 237 41.54 2.90 -20.78
CA LYS A 237 42.20 3.91 -19.95
C LYS A 237 42.13 5.26 -20.64
N ILE A 238 41.35 6.17 -20.07
CA ILE A 238 41.20 7.54 -20.56
C ILE A 238 42.04 8.48 -19.69
N ASP A 239 42.88 9.31 -20.32
CA ASP A 239 43.60 10.39 -19.65
C ASP A 239 42.79 11.69 -19.71
N LEU A 240 42.28 12.10 -18.55
CA LEU A 240 41.44 13.28 -18.38
C LEU A 240 42.21 14.52 -17.90
N GLY A 241 43.52 14.42 -17.71
CA GLY A 241 44.30 15.52 -17.13
C GLY A 241 43.88 15.84 -15.68
N ASN A 242 44.06 17.09 -15.27
CA ASN A 242 43.83 17.52 -13.89
C ASN A 242 42.41 18.07 -13.66
N SER A 243 41.77 18.61 -14.69
CA SER A 243 40.52 19.36 -14.56
C SER A 243 39.54 19.09 -15.71
N VAL A 244 38.28 18.80 -15.36
CA VAL A 244 37.24 18.40 -16.33
C VAL A 244 35.96 19.18 -16.08
N ALA A 245 35.38 19.75 -17.13
CA ALA A 245 34.01 20.25 -17.12
C ALA A 245 33.04 19.18 -17.65
N VAL A 246 31.94 18.92 -16.94
CA VAL A 246 30.86 18.05 -17.43
C VAL A 246 29.62 18.88 -17.69
N ILE A 247 29.10 18.84 -18.91
CA ILE A 247 27.97 19.66 -19.33
C ILE A 247 26.69 18.83 -19.28
N GLY A 248 25.77 19.17 -18.38
CA GLY A 248 24.49 18.47 -18.23
C GLY A 248 24.03 18.38 -16.78
N GLY A 249 22.85 17.77 -16.58
CA GLY A 249 22.29 17.58 -15.23
C GLY A 249 21.48 16.29 -15.05
N GLY A 250 21.50 15.39 -16.05
CA GLY A 250 20.89 14.06 -15.95
C GLY A 250 21.84 13.00 -15.42
N ASN A 251 21.36 11.77 -15.29
CA ASN A 251 22.14 10.64 -14.75
C ASN A 251 23.45 10.43 -15.52
N THR A 252 23.45 10.56 -16.86
CA THR A 252 24.68 10.50 -17.67
C THR A 252 25.72 11.52 -17.24
N ALA A 253 25.31 12.76 -16.92
CA ALA A 253 26.22 13.81 -16.48
C ALA A 253 26.78 13.52 -15.06
N ILE A 254 25.93 13.06 -14.14
CA ILE A 254 26.36 12.68 -12.79
C ILE A 254 27.31 11.48 -12.84
N ASP A 255 26.98 10.45 -13.62
CA ASP A 255 27.82 9.25 -13.77
C ASP A 255 29.16 9.61 -14.41
N ALA A 256 29.17 10.39 -15.49
CA ALA A 256 30.41 10.85 -16.13
C ALA A 256 31.27 11.69 -15.18
N ALA A 257 30.67 12.59 -14.40
CA ALA A 257 31.39 13.39 -13.43
C ALA A 257 32.01 12.56 -12.31
N ARG A 258 31.25 11.59 -11.78
CA ARG A 258 31.70 10.68 -10.72
C ARG A 258 32.76 9.70 -11.20
N VAL A 259 32.70 9.26 -12.46
CA VAL A 259 33.76 8.47 -13.10
C VAL A 259 35.01 9.33 -13.31
N ALA A 260 34.90 10.53 -13.87
CA ALA A 260 36.03 11.44 -14.05
C ALA A 260 36.73 11.76 -12.72
N LYS A 261 35.95 11.94 -11.65
CA LYS A 261 36.46 12.14 -10.29
C LYS A 261 37.26 10.95 -9.78
N ARG A 262 36.77 9.72 -10.02
CA ARG A 262 37.45 8.46 -9.67
C ARG A 262 38.73 8.20 -10.46
N LEU A 263 38.80 8.73 -11.68
CA LEU A 263 40.01 8.75 -12.50
C LEU A 263 41.03 9.79 -12.04
N GLY A 264 40.71 10.59 -11.01
CA GLY A 264 41.64 11.52 -10.36
C GLY A 264 41.48 12.98 -10.75
N ALA A 265 40.53 13.32 -11.63
CA ALA A 265 40.32 14.69 -12.07
C ALA A 265 39.60 15.55 -11.01
N LYS A 266 39.88 16.86 -11.01
CA LYS A 266 39.01 17.87 -10.42
C LYS A 266 37.84 18.11 -11.37
N VAL A 267 36.62 17.88 -10.91
CA VAL A 267 35.43 17.90 -11.77
C VAL A 267 34.49 19.04 -11.38
N THR A 268 34.03 19.76 -12.39
CA THR A 268 32.97 20.77 -12.28
C THR A 268 31.84 20.43 -13.24
N ILE A 269 30.62 20.25 -12.72
CA ILE A 269 29.41 20.10 -13.52
C ILE A 269 28.87 21.49 -13.85
N VAL A 270 28.54 21.72 -15.11
CA VAL A 270 27.89 22.96 -15.60
C VAL A 270 26.46 22.62 -15.98
N TYR A 271 25.51 23.16 -15.23
CA TYR A 271 24.09 22.91 -15.44
C TYR A 271 23.31 24.20 -15.66
N ARG A 272 22.52 24.23 -16.74
CA ARG A 272 21.79 25.43 -17.17
C ARG A 272 20.61 25.82 -16.29
N ARG A 273 20.15 24.95 -15.37
CA ARG A 273 19.04 25.22 -14.43
C ARG A 273 19.53 25.10 -12.99
N THR A 274 18.60 25.01 -12.03
CA THR A 274 18.93 24.86 -10.61
C THR A 274 18.81 23.40 -10.17
N ARG A 275 19.19 23.12 -8.91
CA ARG A 275 19.09 21.78 -8.31
C ARG A 275 17.69 21.17 -8.41
N GLU A 276 16.65 21.98 -8.26
CA GLU A 276 15.25 21.52 -8.29
C GLU A 276 14.83 20.98 -9.67
N GLU A 277 15.42 21.49 -10.76
CA GLU A 277 15.11 21.02 -12.11
C GLU A 277 16.06 19.92 -12.62
N MET A 278 17.03 19.46 -11.81
CA MET A 278 17.95 18.39 -12.22
C MET A 278 17.19 17.07 -12.40
N PRO A 279 17.25 16.43 -13.59
CA PRO A 279 16.57 15.15 -13.82
C PRO A 279 17.32 13.92 -13.28
N ALA A 280 18.54 14.08 -12.75
CA ALA A 280 19.27 12.97 -12.14
C ALA A 280 18.64 12.52 -10.81
N LEU A 281 18.92 11.27 -10.41
CA LEU A 281 18.49 10.73 -9.12
C LEU A 281 19.03 11.58 -7.97
N ALA A 282 18.18 11.91 -7.00
CA ALA A 282 18.55 12.77 -5.87
C ALA A 282 19.73 12.19 -5.06
N GLU A 283 19.72 10.87 -4.83
CA GLU A 283 20.77 10.17 -4.11
C GLU A 283 22.11 10.20 -4.86
N GLU A 284 22.08 10.22 -6.19
CA GLU A 284 23.29 10.28 -7.02
C GLU A 284 23.85 11.70 -7.10
N ILE A 285 23.00 12.73 -7.08
CA ILE A 285 23.40 14.14 -6.92
C ILE A 285 24.07 14.33 -5.56
N GLU A 286 23.45 13.83 -4.48
CA GLU A 286 24.00 13.89 -3.13
C GLU A 286 25.34 13.16 -3.05
N ALA A 287 25.47 11.98 -3.66
CA ALA A 287 26.73 11.25 -3.72
C ALA A 287 27.83 12.02 -4.47
N ALA A 288 27.49 12.75 -5.54
CA ALA A 288 28.44 13.60 -6.27
C ALA A 288 28.90 14.80 -5.41
N GLU A 289 27.99 15.44 -4.68
CA GLU A 289 28.29 16.53 -3.75
C GLU A 289 29.18 16.04 -2.58
N GLU A 290 28.89 14.87 -2.02
CA GLU A 290 29.70 14.21 -0.97
C GLU A 290 31.13 13.91 -1.46
N GLU A 291 31.29 13.52 -2.73
CA GLU A 291 32.57 13.31 -3.40
C GLU A 291 33.29 14.63 -3.75
N ARG A 292 32.72 15.78 -3.38
CA ARG A 292 33.23 17.14 -3.63
C ARG A 292 33.38 17.43 -5.13
N ILE A 293 32.35 17.07 -5.90
CA ILE A 293 32.18 17.53 -7.28
C ILE A 293 31.45 18.87 -7.22
N GLU A 294 32.03 19.90 -7.84
CA GLU A 294 31.43 21.23 -7.87
C GLU A 294 30.30 21.26 -8.90
N ILE A 295 29.15 21.84 -8.56
CA ILE A 295 28.03 22.02 -9.50
C ILE A 295 27.77 23.53 -9.67
N VAL A 296 28.05 24.02 -10.87
CA VAL A 296 27.75 25.39 -11.28
C VAL A 296 26.37 25.41 -11.93
N TYR A 297 25.38 25.79 -11.13
CA TYR A 297 24.01 26.02 -11.58
C TYR A 297 23.89 27.28 -12.43
N LEU A 298 22.79 27.37 -13.17
CA LEU A 298 22.44 28.53 -14.00
C LEU A 298 23.58 28.95 -14.93
N ALA A 299 24.21 27.97 -15.58
CA ALA A 299 25.27 28.20 -16.55
C ALA A 299 25.14 27.26 -17.75
N ALA A 300 25.37 27.76 -18.96
CA ALA A 300 25.47 26.92 -20.16
C ALA A 300 26.69 27.32 -21.00
N PRO A 301 27.29 26.37 -21.74
CA PRO A 301 28.46 26.67 -22.57
C PRO A 301 28.09 27.57 -23.74
N LEU A 302 28.99 28.52 -24.06
CA LEU A 302 28.95 29.36 -25.25
C LEU A 302 30.02 28.97 -26.28
N GLU A 303 31.21 28.60 -25.82
CA GLU A 303 32.35 28.29 -26.69
C GLU A 303 33.34 27.39 -25.92
N VAL A 304 33.87 26.38 -26.59
CA VAL A 304 35.03 25.60 -26.13
C VAL A 304 36.27 26.25 -26.71
N GLN A 305 37.17 26.69 -25.84
CA GLN A 305 38.38 27.40 -26.22
C GLN A 305 39.58 26.43 -26.22
N SER A 306 40.47 26.61 -27.19
CA SER A 306 41.59 25.70 -27.42
C SER A 306 42.94 26.41 -27.43
N GLU A 307 43.96 25.76 -26.88
CA GLU A 307 45.38 26.11 -27.06
C GLU A 307 46.11 24.90 -27.66
N ASN A 308 46.91 25.11 -28.71
CA ASN A 308 47.59 24.03 -29.44
C ASN A 308 46.65 22.89 -29.89
N GLU A 309 45.48 23.25 -30.42
CA GLU A 309 44.44 22.32 -30.90
C GLU A 309 43.81 21.41 -29.81
N ARG A 310 44.07 21.70 -28.53
CA ARG A 310 43.50 21.00 -27.38
C ARG A 310 42.70 21.95 -26.50
N VAL A 311 41.65 21.43 -25.85
CA VAL A 311 40.84 22.19 -24.87
C VAL A 311 41.75 22.85 -23.82
N SER A 312 41.53 24.14 -23.56
CA SER A 312 42.20 24.90 -22.49
C SER A 312 41.20 25.53 -21.51
N SER A 313 40.00 25.86 -22.00
CA SER A 313 38.92 26.38 -21.18
C SER A 313 37.56 26.29 -21.88
N ILE A 314 36.48 26.51 -21.11
CA ILE A 314 35.13 26.65 -21.65
C ILE A 314 34.53 27.97 -21.19
N LEU A 315 34.03 28.75 -22.15
CA LEU A 315 33.29 29.98 -21.91
C LEU A 315 31.83 29.63 -21.64
N CYS A 316 31.29 30.14 -20.53
CA CYS A 316 29.93 29.88 -20.09
C CYS A 316 29.14 31.18 -19.98
N GLN A 317 27.86 31.11 -20.35
CA GLN A 317 26.85 32.15 -20.16
C GLN A 317 26.10 31.90 -18.86
N ARG A 318 25.92 32.95 -18.02
CA ARG A 318 24.99 32.88 -16.89
C ARG A 318 23.55 32.88 -17.36
N MET A 319 22.73 32.11 -16.66
CA MET A 319 21.32 31.92 -16.92
C MET A 319 20.48 32.45 -15.74
N GLU A 320 19.23 32.76 -16.02
CA GLU A 320 18.17 32.91 -15.03
C GLU A 320 17.00 31.98 -15.38
N LEU A 321 16.15 31.66 -14.40
CA LEU A 321 14.96 30.85 -14.64
C LEU A 321 13.80 31.71 -15.15
N GLY A 322 13.31 31.40 -16.34
CA GLY A 322 12.06 31.92 -16.88
C GLY A 322 10.84 31.09 -16.46
N GLU A 323 9.83 31.12 -17.32
CA GLU A 323 8.59 30.34 -17.18
C GLU A 323 8.83 28.83 -17.41
N PRO A 324 7.98 27.95 -16.84
CA PRO A 324 8.01 26.51 -17.13
C PRO A 324 7.94 26.17 -18.63
N ASP A 325 8.65 25.11 -19.03
CA ASP A 325 8.55 24.45 -20.34
C ASP A 325 7.48 23.34 -20.34
N ASP A 326 7.34 22.66 -21.47
CA ASP A 326 6.37 21.57 -21.67
C ASP A 326 6.64 20.36 -20.75
N SER A 327 7.85 20.25 -20.20
CA SER A 327 8.19 19.27 -19.16
C SER A 327 7.83 19.73 -17.74
N GLY A 328 7.25 20.92 -17.59
CA GLY A 328 6.92 21.55 -16.31
C GLY A 328 8.11 22.20 -15.60
N ARG A 329 9.32 22.15 -16.18
CA ARG A 329 10.54 22.68 -15.57
C ARG A 329 10.82 24.09 -16.07
N ARG A 330 11.31 24.97 -15.20
CA ARG A 330 11.59 26.37 -15.58
C ARG A 330 12.66 26.46 -16.68
N LYS A 331 12.38 27.25 -17.72
CA LYS A 331 13.29 27.46 -18.85
C LYS A 331 14.52 28.25 -18.42
N PRO A 332 15.73 27.86 -18.85
CA PRO A 332 16.91 28.70 -18.67
C PRO A 332 16.90 29.82 -19.72
N VAL A 333 17.11 31.06 -19.27
CA VAL A 333 17.16 32.27 -20.12
C VAL A 333 18.53 32.92 -19.93
N PRO A 334 19.28 33.24 -21.00
CA PRO A 334 20.60 33.85 -20.88
C PRO A 334 20.50 35.29 -20.34
N ILE A 335 21.35 35.61 -19.36
CA ILE A 335 21.52 36.97 -18.84
C ILE A 335 22.44 37.75 -19.79
N PRO A 336 21.98 38.80 -20.48
CA PRO A 336 22.80 39.52 -21.46
C PRO A 336 24.15 39.95 -20.89
N ASP A 337 25.22 39.73 -21.67
CA ASP A 337 26.61 40.14 -21.40
C ASP A 337 27.24 39.59 -20.10
N ASP A 338 26.64 38.58 -19.46
CA ASP A 338 27.17 37.96 -18.22
C ASP A 338 27.82 36.59 -18.50
N THR A 339 29.09 36.61 -18.86
CA THR A 339 29.88 35.39 -19.17
C THR A 339 31.04 35.18 -18.21
N PHE A 340 31.44 33.92 -18.02
CA PHE A 340 32.63 33.56 -17.25
C PHE A 340 33.34 32.35 -17.89
N THR A 341 34.64 32.22 -17.67
CA THR A 341 35.46 31.15 -18.24
C THR A 341 35.89 30.16 -17.15
N LEU A 342 35.77 28.87 -17.44
CA LEU A 342 36.31 27.79 -16.62
C LEU A 342 37.53 27.19 -17.32
N SER A 343 38.71 27.30 -16.71
CA SER A 343 39.92 26.63 -17.22
C SER A 343 39.85 25.14 -16.91
N VAL A 344 39.89 24.32 -17.96
CA VAL A 344 39.76 22.86 -17.92
C VAL A 344 40.62 22.20 -18.99
N ASP A 345 41.09 20.99 -18.73
CA ASP A 345 41.90 20.20 -19.68
C ASP A 345 41.04 19.40 -20.67
N ASN A 346 39.81 19.05 -20.25
CA ASN A 346 38.84 18.30 -21.06
C ASN A 346 37.40 18.71 -20.73
N VAL A 347 36.50 18.49 -21.68
CA VAL A 347 35.04 18.73 -21.54
C VAL A 347 34.30 17.43 -21.85
N ILE A 348 33.34 17.04 -21.02
CA ILE A 348 32.46 15.89 -21.28
C ILE A 348 31.04 16.41 -21.52
N VAL A 349 30.49 16.12 -22.69
CA VAL A 349 29.17 16.60 -23.13
C VAL A 349 28.10 15.55 -22.84
N ALA A 350 27.19 15.84 -21.90
CA ALA A 350 26.11 14.95 -21.46
C ALA A 350 24.75 15.66 -21.46
N VAL A 351 24.42 16.33 -22.57
CA VAL A 351 23.22 17.18 -22.68
C VAL A 351 21.96 16.45 -23.11
N SER A 352 22.08 15.45 -24.00
CA SER A 352 20.98 14.58 -24.45
C SER A 352 21.52 13.46 -25.34
N GLN A 353 20.66 12.53 -25.74
CA GLN A 353 20.92 11.44 -26.67
C GLN A 353 19.73 11.20 -27.61
N GLN A 354 19.94 10.45 -28.68
CA GLN A 354 18.95 10.09 -29.70
C GLN A 354 19.27 8.72 -30.34
N PRO A 355 18.32 8.06 -31.02
CA PRO A 355 18.56 6.81 -31.72
C PRO A 355 19.49 7.00 -32.92
N GLU A 356 20.28 5.96 -33.24
CA GLU A 356 21.03 5.87 -34.49
C GLU A 356 20.24 5.03 -35.49
N TRP A 357 19.96 5.62 -36.65
CA TRP A 357 19.04 5.04 -37.65
C TRP A 357 19.77 4.53 -38.89
N GLU A 358 21.10 4.59 -38.92
CA GLU A 358 21.92 4.17 -40.06
C GLU A 358 21.61 2.71 -40.45
N GLY A 359 21.10 2.50 -41.66
CA GLY A 359 20.68 1.19 -42.19
C GLY A 359 19.29 0.71 -41.72
N LEU A 360 18.56 1.53 -40.97
CA LEU A 360 17.19 1.30 -40.46
C LEU A 360 16.24 2.45 -40.82
N GLU A 361 16.62 3.31 -41.76
CA GLU A 361 15.92 4.56 -42.08
C GLU A 361 14.49 4.32 -42.56
N ASN A 362 14.24 3.19 -43.21
CA ASN A 362 12.93 2.83 -43.76
C ASN A 362 11.89 2.46 -42.69
N ILE A 363 12.30 2.30 -41.42
CA ILE A 363 11.43 1.98 -40.27
C ILE A 363 11.09 3.27 -39.48
N ARG A 364 11.81 4.36 -39.75
CA ARG A 364 11.73 5.59 -39.00
C ARG A 364 10.56 6.44 -39.48
N VAL A 365 9.52 6.53 -38.65
CA VAL A 365 8.30 7.32 -38.93
C VAL A 365 8.48 8.82 -38.67
N SER A 366 9.26 9.21 -37.63
CA SER A 366 9.49 10.62 -37.28
C SER A 366 10.93 11.09 -37.50
N MET A 367 11.14 12.41 -37.48
CA MET A 367 12.46 13.03 -37.65
C MET A 367 13.50 12.66 -36.58
N VAL A 368 13.20 11.99 -35.45
CA VAL A 368 14.22 11.59 -34.45
C VAL A 368 13.84 10.28 -33.74
N TRP A 369 12.58 10.15 -33.33
CA TRP A 369 12.07 9.05 -32.50
C TRP A 369 11.19 8.08 -33.30
N ALA A 370 11.05 6.85 -32.84
CA ALA A 370 10.03 5.94 -33.38
C ALA A 370 8.62 6.42 -32.96
N GLU A 371 7.66 6.39 -33.89
CA GLU A 371 6.24 6.51 -33.54
C GLU A 371 5.70 5.11 -33.28
N ILE A 372 5.25 4.89 -32.05
CA ILE A 372 4.83 3.58 -31.55
C ILE A 372 3.53 3.77 -30.78
N ASP A 373 2.60 2.85 -30.97
CA ASP A 373 1.42 2.81 -30.11
C ASP A 373 1.77 2.33 -28.69
N GLN A 374 0.78 2.32 -27.81
CA GLN A 374 0.99 1.87 -26.44
C GLN A 374 1.48 0.42 -26.33
N ASN A 375 1.10 -0.47 -27.26
CA ASN A 375 1.41 -1.90 -27.22
C ASN A 375 2.72 -2.25 -27.92
N GLY A 376 3.39 -1.29 -28.53
CA GLY A 376 4.65 -1.51 -29.23
C GLY A 376 4.51 -1.62 -30.74
N PHE A 377 3.30 -1.46 -31.31
CA PHE A 377 3.09 -1.53 -32.76
C PHE A 377 3.70 -0.32 -33.45
N THR A 378 4.43 -0.60 -34.54
CA THR A 378 4.87 0.43 -35.49
C THR A 378 3.87 0.56 -36.64
N GLU A 379 4.10 1.49 -37.57
CA GLU A 379 3.30 1.60 -38.80
C GLU A 379 3.52 0.43 -39.78
N HIS A 380 4.55 -0.39 -39.56
CA HIS A 380 4.89 -1.51 -40.41
C HIS A 380 4.45 -2.85 -39.79
N ASP A 381 3.63 -3.61 -40.53
CA ASP A 381 3.14 -4.92 -40.12
C ASP A 381 4.29 -5.85 -39.71
N GLY A 382 4.14 -6.55 -38.58
CA GLY A 382 5.12 -7.47 -38.01
C GLY A 382 6.38 -6.81 -37.44
N ILE A 383 6.44 -5.47 -37.35
CA ILE A 383 7.52 -4.72 -36.72
C ILE A 383 7.00 -4.03 -35.45
N PHE A 384 7.68 -4.31 -34.35
CA PHE A 384 7.40 -3.77 -33.03
C PHE A 384 8.61 -2.99 -32.53
N ALA A 385 8.41 -2.05 -31.61
CA ALA A 385 9.50 -1.29 -31.04
C ALA A 385 9.25 -0.93 -29.57
N GLY A 386 10.32 -0.60 -28.84
CA GLY A 386 10.22 -0.17 -27.45
C GLY A 386 11.57 0.17 -26.82
N GLY A 387 11.53 0.70 -25.60
CA GLY A 387 12.67 1.31 -24.94
C GLY A 387 12.92 2.74 -25.42
N ASP A 388 14.16 3.22 -25.23
CA ASP A 388 14.52 4.62 -25.46
C ASP A 388 14.43 5.07 -26.93
N VAL A 389 14.12 4.16 -27.86
CA VAL A 389 13.93 4.49 -29.30
C VAL A 389 12.75 5.44 -29.55
N GLN A 390 11.78 5.51 -28.63
CA GLN A 390 10.64 6.45 -28.69
C GLN A 390 10.82 7.70 -27.79
N GLY A 391 11.91 7.77 -27.04
CA GLY A 391 12.18 8.84 -26.08
C GLY A 391 12.95 8.31 -24.87
N ILE A 392 13.85 9.13 -24.34
CA ILE A 392 14.70 8.77 -23.20
C ILE A 392 13.82 8.56 -21.95
N GLY A 393 13.83 7.35 -21.41
CA GLY A 393 13.07 6.99 -20.22
C GLY A 393 13.95 6.42 -19.11
N ILE A 394 13.31 5.64 -18.25
CA ILE A 394 14.00 4.88 -17.20
C ILE A 394 13.96 3.38 -17.51
N VAL A 395 14.89 2.62 -16.91
CA VAL A 395 14.99 1.15 -17.11
C VAL A 395 13.64 0.45 -16.91
N ALA A 396 12.89 0.86 -15.90
CA ALA A 396 11.55 0.36 -15.60
C ALA A 396 10.54 0.50 -16.76
N GLU A 397 10.60 1.61 -17.52
CA GLU A 397 9.73 1.84 -18.68
C GLU A 397 10.17 0.99 -19.86
N ALA A 398 11.48 0.93 -20.12
CA ALA A 398 12.03 0.08 -21.18
C ALA A 398 11.66 -1.40 -20.99
N LEU A 399 11.76 -1.92 -19.75
CA LEU A 399 11.34 -3.27 -19.41
C LEU A 399 9.84 -3.49 -19.65
N ASN A 400 8.99 -2.52 -19.28
CA ASN A 400 7.56 -2.57 -19.53
C ASN A 400 7.25 -2.63 -21.03
N GLN A 401 7.86 -1.74 -21.80
CA GLN A 401 7.63 -1.64 -23.25
C GLN A 401 8.09 -2.91 -23.97
N GLY A 402 9.24 -3.49 -23.60
CA GLY A 402 9.69 -4.78 -24.11
C GLY A 402 8.71 -5.92 -23.80
N ARG A 403 8.18 -5.99 -22.57
CA ARG A 403 7.15 -6.97 -22.20
C ARG A 403 5.87 -6.78 -23.01
N ARG A 404 5.41 -5.55 -23.17
CA ARG A 404 4.17 -5.24 -23.91
C ARG A 404 4.28 -5.62 -25.36
N ALA A 405 5.41 -5.30 -26.00
CA ALA A 405 5.67 -5.72 -27.37
C ALA A 405 5.69 -7.26 -27.49
N ALA A 406 6.31 -7.98 -26.55
CA ALA A 406 6.26 -9.45 -26.53
C ALA A 406 4.84 -10.02 -26.38
N GLU A 407 4.00 -9.39 -25.56
CA GLU A 407 2.59 -9.75 -25.40
C GLU A 407 1.77 -9.46 -26.67
N ALA A 408 2.06 -8.34 -27.36
CA ALA A 408 1.43 -7.98 -28.62
C ALA A 408 1.85 -8.90 -29.77
N ILE A 409 3.14 -9.20 -29.90
CA ILE A 409 3.69 -10.20 -30.83
C ILE A 409 3.01 -11.55 -30.62
N HIS A 410 2.89 -11.99 -29.36
CA HIS A 410 2.21 -13.24 -29.05
C HIS A 410 0.75 -13.22 -29.51
N ALA A 411 0.01 -12.16 -29.19
CA ALA A 411 -1.40 -12.02 -29.56
C ALA A 411 -1.60 -12.00 -31.09
N GLU A 412 -0.75 -11.28 -31.83
CA GLU A 412 -0.79 -11.24 -33.29
C GLU A 412 -0.57 -12.63 -33.90
N LEU A 413 0.43 -13.37 -33.41
CA LEU A 413 0.79 -14.68 -33.95
C LEU A 413 -0.16 -15.80 -33.50
N SER A 414 -0.80 -15.69 -32.33
CA SER A 414 -1.77 -16.67 -31.85
C SER A 414 -3.20 -16.40 -32.33
N GLY A 415 -3.48 -15.19 -32.83
CA GLY A 415 -4.83 -14.73 -33.15
C GLY A 415 -5.66 -14.35 -31.92
N ASP A 416 -5.01 -14.06 -30.78
CA ASP A 416 -5.65 -13.58 -29.57
C ASP A 416 -5.80 -12.05 -29.59
N GLU A 417 -6.67 -11.51 -28.72
CA GLU A 417 -6.76 -10.05 -28.54
C GLU A 417 -5.55 -9.51 -27.77
N SER A 418 -5.02 -8.37 -28.20
CA SER A 418 -3.94 -7.69 -27.48
C SER A 418 -4.38 -7.29 -26.06
N PRO A 419 -3.49 -7.38 -25.06
CA PRO A 419 -3.84 -7.02 -23.69
C PRO A 419 -4.25 -5.55 -23.58
N VAL A 420 -5.42 -5.29 -22.99
CA VAL A 420 -5.90 -3.93 -22.69
C VAL A 420 -5.46 -3.54 -21.28
N ARG A 421 -4.96 -2.30 -21.12
CA ARG A 421 -4.63 -1.76 -19.81
C ARG A 421 -5.90 -1.50 -19.03
N ASP A 422 -5.97 -2.04 -17.81
CA ASP A 422 -7.03 -1.70 -16.86
C ASP A 422 -6.74 -0.33 -16.24
N THR A 423 -7.20 0.74 -16.90
CA THR A 423 -7.01 2.14 -16.49
C THR A 423 -8.06 2.64 -15.48
N ASP A 424 -9.14 1.89 -15.27
CA ASP A 424 -10.34 2.39 -14.62
C ASP A 424 -10.48 1.94 -13.16
N ARG A 425 -9.48 1.25 -12.61
CA ARG A 425 -9.49 0.81 -11.22
C ARG A 425 -9.37 1.98 -10.26
N GLU A 426 -10.28 2.03 -9.29
CA GLU A 426 -10.16 2.94 -8.14
C GLU A 426 -8.82 2.72 -7.43
N ILE A 427 -8.03 3.78 -7.27
CA ILE A 427 -6.78 3.77 -6.50
C ILE A 427 -7.12 4.01 -5.03
N ILE A 428 -6.64 3.15 -4.14
CA ILE A 428 -6.84 3.34 -2.70
C ILE A 428 -5.88 4.40 -2.13
N ARG A 429 -6.43 5.41 -1.49
CA ARG A 429 -5.70 6.53 -0.89
C ARG A 429 -5.69 6.45 0.63
N ALA A 430 -4.76 7.19 1.25
CA ALA A 430 -4.52 7.11 2.69
C ALA A 430 -5.72 7.56 3.55
N ASP A 431 -6.55 8.48 3.09
CA ASP A 431 -7.78 8.92 3.76
C ASP A 431 -8.84 7.81 3.85
N GLN A 432 -8.72 6.78 3.01
CA GLN A 432 -9.54 5.58 3.07
C GLN A 432 -9.00 4.56 4.07
N LEU A 433 -7.73 4.69 4.50
CA LEU A 433 -7.05 3.78 5.43
C LEU A 433 -7.06 4.34 6.86
N ASN A 434 -7.08 3.46 7.86
CA ASN A 434 -6.93 3.84 9.26
C ASN A 434 -5.48 3.58 9.69
N LEU A 435 -4.57 4.46 9.28
CA LEU A 435 -3.14 4.28 9.50
C LEU A 435 -2.72 4.48 10.98
N TYR A 436 -3.57 5.11 11.80
CA TYR A 436 -3.28 5.37 13.22
C TYR A 436 -3.22 4.12 14.10
N VAL A 437 -3.74 2.99 13.63
CA VAL A 437 -3.64 1.71 14.36
C VAL A 437 -2.27 1.05 14.18
N LEU A 438 -1.47 1.54 13.24
CA LEU A 438 -0.15 0.99 12.93
C LEU A 438 0.89 1.60 13.87
N GLU A 439 1.79 0.75 14.36
CA GLU A 439 2.98 1.20 15.05
C GLU A 439 3.91 1.92 14.08
N GLU A 440 4.43 3.06 14.51
CA GLU A 440 5.46 3.79 13.78
C GLU A 440 6.76 2.98 13.79
N SER A 441 7.43 2.94 12.65
CA SER A 441 8.70 2.25 12.52
C SER A 441 9.62 2.97 11.56
N GLN A 442 10.92 2.84 11.81
CA GLN A 442 11.94 3.50 11.00
C GLN A 442 12.12 2.76 9.66
N ARG A 443 12.12 3.51 8.55
CA ARG A 443 12.47 3.00 7.23
C ARG A 443 13.89 2.44 7.22
N CYS A 444 14.05 1.26 6.63
CA CYS A 444 15.33 0.63 6.37
C CYS A 444 16.25 1.58 5.59
N ARG A 445 17.47 1.77 6.11
CA ARG A 445 18.53 2.50 5.42
C ARG A 445 19.35 1.53 4.57
N VAL A 446 19.70 1.96 3.36
CA VAL A 446 20.62 1.22 2.49
C VAL A 446 22.04 1.45 3.02
N PRO A 447 22.75 0.39 3.46
CA PRO A 447 24.16 0.53 3.84
C PRO A 447 25.02 0.84 2.61
N GLY A 448 26.10 1.59 2.77
CA GLY A 448 26.97 1.93 1.66
C GLY A 448 28.30 2.52 2.11
N LEU A 449 29.22 2.66 1.16
CA LEU A 449 30.51 3.33 1.34
C LEU A 449 30.31 4.84 1.50
N ASN A 450 31.10 5.47 2.37
CA ASN A 450 31.18 6.92 2.44
C ASN A 450 32.06 7.48 1.29
N ALA A 451 32.05 8.80 1.09
CA ALA A 451 32.81 9.43 0.00
C ALA A 451 34.31 9.11 -0.01
N GLU A 452 34.98 9.07 1.15
CA GLU A 452 36.41 8.75 1.21
C GLU A 452 36.68 7.30 0.78
N GLN A 453 35.82 6.36 1.19
CA GLN A 453 35.90 4.96 0.80
C GLN A 453 35.62 4.78 -0.69
N ARG A 454 34.59 5.44 -1.23
CA ARG A 454 34.26 5.43 -2.67
C ARG A 454 35.44 5.90 -3.52
N LEU A 455 36.22 6.87 -3.05
CA LEU A 455 37.40 7.38 -3.77
C LEU A 455 38.63 6.47 -3.62
N LYS A 456 38.78 5.76 -2.49
CA LYS A 456 39.86 4.77 -2.29
C LYS A 456 39.63 3.49 -3.09
N GLU A 457 38.37 3.10 -3.25
CA GLU A 457 37.93 1.90 -3.97
C GLU A 457 36.96 2.29 -5.09
N PRO A 458 37.45 2.96 -6.16
CA PRO A 458 36.62 3.65 -7.15
C PRO A 458 35.60 2.77 -7.86
N TRP A 459 35.89 1.49 -8.00
CA TRP A 459 35.10 0.54 -8.79
C TRP A 459 34.28 -0.43 -7.92
N SER A 460 34.41 -0.35 -6.59
CA SER A 460 33.60 -1.13 -5.65
C SER A 460 32.15 -0.65 -5.64
N GLU A 461 31.21 -1.58 -5.44
CA GLU A 461 29.80 -1.23 -5.30
C GLU A 461 29.60 -0.23 -4.16
N SER A 462 28.91 0.88 -4.45
CA SER A 462 28.77 1.99 -3.49
C SER A 462 27.74 1.70 -2.40
N ASN A 463 26.69 0.94 -2.73
CA ASN A 463 25.57 0.62 -1.84
C ASN A 463 25.43 -0.89 -1.74
N PHE A 464 25.17 -1.42 -0.55
CA PHE A 464 25.08 -2.86 -0.29
C PHE A 464 23.66 -3.31 0.04
N THR A 465 23.40 -4.59 -0.19
CA THR A 465 22.12 -5.22 0.12
C THR A 465 22.00 -5.43 1.63
N PRO A 466 20.92 -4.95 2.28
CA PRO A 466 20.72 -5.19 3.71
C PRO A 466 20.55 -6.66 4.07
N LEU A 467 20.76 -6.96 5.35
CA LEU A 467 20.53 -8.29 5.91
C LEU A 467 19.05 -8.68 5.86
N LYS A 468 18.79 -9.98 5.74
CA LYS A 468 17.44 -10.54 5.63
C LYS A 468 16.51 -10.09 6.77
N GLU A 469 17.00 -9.99 8.01
CA GLU A 469 16.18 -9.59 9.16
C GLU A 469 15.73 -8.13 9.04
N THR A 470 16.51 -7.30 8.36
CA THR A 470 16.15 -5.90 8.07
C THR A 470 15.09 -5.84 6.98
N ILE A 471 15.20 -6.71 5.97
CA ILE A 471 14.24 -6.78 4.86
C ILE A 471 12.89 -7.31 5.31
N VAL A 472 12.85 -8.34 6.16
CA VAL A 472 11.60 -8.85 6.75
C VAL A 472 10.92 -7.75 7.56
N LYS A 473 11.66 -7.04 8.42
CA LYS A 473 11.13 -5.90 9.18
C LYS A 473 10.63 -4.76 8.29
N GLU A 474 11.28 -4.50 7.16
CA GLU A 474 10.84 -3.49 6.21
C GLU A 474 9.55 -3.92 5.49
N ALA A 475 9.45 -5.21 5.10
CA ALA A 475 8.24 -5.77 4.53
C ALA A 475 7.04 -5.71 5.50
N ASP A 476 7.27 -5.93 6.80
CA ASP A 476 6.26 -5.81 7.86
C ASP A 476 5.69 -4.39 8.01
N ARG A 477 6.37 -3.36 7.48
CA ARG A 477 5.84 -1.99 7.44
C ARG A 477 4.71 -1.84 6.41
N CYS A 478 4.62 -2.75 5.44
CA CYS A 478 3.62 -2.69 4.38
C CYS A 478 2.21 -2.96 4.90
N VAL A 479 1.27 -2.08 4.52
CA VAL A 479 -0.14 -2.16 4.95
C VAL A 479 -1.03 -2.93 3.97
N THR A 480 -0.44 -3.48 2.90
CA THR A 480 -1.10 -4.32 1.89
C THR A 480 -2.34 -3.66 1.26
N CYS A 481 -2.21 -2.36 0.93
CA CYS A 481 -3.27 -1.47 0.44
C CYS A 481 -4.30 -2.15 -0.47
N GLY A 482 -5.55 -2.31 0.00
CA GLY A 482 -6.68 -2.79 -0.79
C GLY A 482 -6.97 -4.30 -0.73
N GLU A 483 -6.01 -5.16 -0.37
CA GLU A 483 -6.31 -6.58 -0.07
C GLU A 483 -6.96 -6.74 1.31
N SER A 484 -6.52 -5.90 2.23
CA SER A 484 -7.14 -5.56 3.49
C SER A 484 -8.13 -4.42 3.27
N PHE A 485 -9.44 -4.74 3.25
CA PHE A 485 -10.51 -3.75 3.14
C PHE A 485 -10.53 -2.80 4.35
N ILE A 486 -9.63 -1.81 4.43
CA ILE A 486 -9.90 -0.64 5.24
C ILE A 486 -10.75 0.28 4.39
N LYS A 487 -12.06 0.02 4.43
CA LYS A 487 -13.07 1.04 4.21
C LYS A 487 -13.68 1.24 5.58
N ALA A 488 -13.71 2.46 6.10
CA ALA A 488 -14.73 2.78 7.10
C ALA A 488 -16.07 2.30 6.50
N PRO A 489 -16.82 1.40 7.15
CA PRO A 489 -17.95 0.75 6.51
C PRO A 489 -18.94 1.80 6.00
N LYS A 490 -19.06 1.94 4.67
CA LYS A 490 -20.19 2.63 4.04
C LYS A 490 -21.43 1.83 4.47
N ARG A 491 -22.31 2.46 5.26
CA ARG A 491 -23.59 1.95 5.80
C ARG A 491 -24.06 0.65 5.13
N SER A 492 -23.59 -0.50 5.61
CA SER A 492 -24.01 -1.79 5.06
C SER A 492 -25.48 -2.05 5.35
N LYS A 493 -26.09 -2.97 4.59
CA LYS A 493 -27.45 -3.45 4.88
C LYS A 493 -27.54 -4.03 6.29
N LEU A 494 -26.48 -4.68 6.78
CA LEU A 494 -26.41 -5.25 8.13
C LEU A 494 -26.38 -4.17 9.21
N HIS A 495 -25.57 -3.14 9.03
CA HIS A 495 -25.53 -1.99 9.92
C HIS A 495 -26.89 -1.27 9.96
N ILE A 496 -27.53 -1.05 8.80
CA ILE A 496 -28.88 -0.45 8.76
C ILE A 496 -29.90 -1.34 9.47
N LEU A 497 -29.90 -2.65 9.18
CA LEU A 497 -30.79 -3.62 9.79
C LEU A 497 -30.64 -3.60 11.32
N ARG A 498 -29.40 -3.64 11.82
CA ARG A 498 -29.11 -3.54 13.25
C ARG A 498 -29.71 -2.28 13.88
N ARG A 499 -29.58 -1.11 13.23
CA ARG A 499 -30.16 0.15 13.74
C ARG A 499 -31.68 0.11 13.73
N VAL A 500 -32.29 -0.39 12.66
CA VAL A 500 -33.75 -0.54 12.56
C VAL A 500 -34.27 -1.48 13.62
N THR A 501 -33.58 -2.60 13.90
CA THR A 501 -33.96 -3.53 14.97
C THR A 501 -33.82 -2.86 16.35
N GLN A 502 -32.73 -2.15 16.61
CA GLN A 502 -32.55 -1.42 17.88
C GLN A 502 -33.63 -0.35 18.10
N ILE A 503 -34.03 0.37 17.06
CA ILE A 503 -35.07 1.42 17.12
C ILE A 503 -36.45 0.78 17.20
N GLY A 504 -36.83 -0.02 16.19
CA GLY A 504 -38.16 -0.61 16.10
C GLY A 504 -38.44 -1.60 17.22
N VAL A 505 -37.63 -2.66 17.33
CA VAL A 505 -37.84 -3.72 18.31
C VAL A 505 -37.42 -3.27 19.70
N GLY A 506 -36.16 -2.84 19.85
CA GLY A 506 -35.58 -2.50 21.14
C GLY A 506 -36.15 -1.25 21.82
N THR A 507 -36.60 -0.26 21.04
CA THR A 507 -37.02 1.05 21.58
C THR A 507 -38.52 1.30 21.45
N LEU A 508 -39.12 1.02 20.29
CA LEU A 508 -40.52 1.40 20.00
C LEU A 508 -41.55 0.33 20.37
N LEU A 509 -41.29 -0.95 20.07
CA LEU A 509 -42.25 -2.03 20.27
C LEU A 509 -42.30 -2.54 21.71
N PHE A 510 -41.15 -2.80 22.31
CA PHE A 510 -41.06 -3.46 23.61
C PHE A 510 -40.83 -2.51 24.79
N ASN A 511 -40.24 -1.34 24.57
CA ASN A 511 -40.18 -0.29 25.58
C ASN A 511 -41.42 0.61 25.47
N SER A 512 -42.06 0.85 26.61
CA SER A 512 -43.34 1.55 26.79
C SER A 512 -43.38 3.02 26.32
N PHE A 513 -42.41 3.49 25.55
CA PHE A 513 -42.22 4.89 25.21
C PHE A 513 -43.42 5.43 24.41
N TRP A 514 -43.83 4.74 23.35
CA TRP A 514 -44.98 5.18 22.55
C TRP A 514 -46.29 5.11 23.34
N GLY A 515 -46.49 4.04 24.12
CA GLY A 515 -47.66 3.90 24.98
C GLY A 515 -47.77 5.03 26.00
N VAL A 516 -46.70 5.32 26.75
CA VAL A 516 -46.70 6.37 27.78
C VAL A 516 -46.88 7.77 27.17
N ILE A 517 -46.23 8.05 26.03
CA ILE A 517 -46.36 9.34 25.33
C ILE A 517 -47.74 9.52 24.72
N SER A 518 -48.28 8.49 24.06
CA SER A 518 -49.58 8.58 23.37
C SER A 518 -50.77 8.50 24.33
N THR A 519 -50.71 7.68 25.38
CA THR A 519 -51.87 7.43 26.25
C THR A 519 -51.80 8.14 27.60
N LYS A 520 -50.70 8.81 27.93
CA LYS A 520 -50.52 9.52 29.22
C LYS A 520 -50.69 8.63 30.45
N MET A 521 -50.58 7.31 30.31
CA MET A 521 -50.73 6.32 31.38
C MET A 521 -49.53 5.36 31.39
N VAL A 522 -49.27 4.71 32.54
CA VAL A 522 -48.33 3.57 32.61
C VAL A 522 -48.80 2.53 31.58
N TYR A 523 -47.96 2.22 30.60
CA TYR A 523 -48.29 1.26 29.54
C TYR A 523 -48.83 -0.05 30.12
N GLY A 524 -50.10 -0.32 29.84
CA GLY A 524 -50.86 -1.49 30.28
C GLY A 524 -50.90 -2.65 29.29
N GLY A 525 -49.97 -2.69 28.32
CA GLY A 525 -50.04 -3.63 27.20
C GLY A 525 -49.99 -5.11 27.62
N PRO A 526 -50.32 -6.04 26.71
CA PRO A 526 -50.52 -7.46 27.01
C PRO A 526 -49.27 -8.17 27.58
N LEU A 527 -48.08 -7.59 27.38
CA LEU A 527 -46.81 -8.09 27.92
C LEU A 527 -46.41 -7.46 29.27
N ARG A 528 -47.23 -6.59 29.88
CA ARG A 528 -46.93 -5.98 31.20
C ARG A 528 -46.77 -7.01 32.31
N ASN A 529 -47.51 -8.11 32.22
CA ASN A 529 -47.49 -9.21 33.20
C ASN A 529 -46.56 -10.35 32.76
N ALA A 530 -45.94 -10.25 31.58
CA ALA A 530 -44.97 -11.21 31.09
C ALA A 530 -43.57 -10.63 31.25
N CYS A 531 -42.73 -11.28 32.04
CA CYS A 531 -41.31 -10.95 32.03
C CYS A 531 -40.77 -11.35 30.65
N VAL A 532 -40.42 -10.36 29.82
CA VAL A 532 -39.68 -10.59 28.57
C VAL A 532 -38.26 -10.05 28.72
N PRO A 533 -37.34 -10.81 29.35
CA PRO A 533 -35.96 -10.41 29.51
C PRO A 533 -35.28 -9.98 28.22
N GLY A 534 -34.70 -8.77 28.26
CA GLY A 534 -34.06 -8.12 27.12
C GLY A 534 -34.96 -7.15 26.34
N LEU A 535 -36.27 -7.16 26.59
CA LEU A 535 -37.26 -6.37 25.85
C LEU A 535 -37.99 -5.33 26.73
N ASN A 536 -38.20 -5.61 28.01
CA ASN A 536 -38.81 -4.66 28.95
C ASN A 536 -37.74 -4.07 29.90
N CYS A 537 -37.46 -2.77 29.83
CA CYS A 537 -36.58 -2.06 30.76
C CYS A 537 -37.33 -0.95 31.49
N HIS A 538 -37.94 -1.28 32.62
CA HIS A 538 -38.60 -0.30 33.49
C HIS A 538 -37.81 -0.14 34.78
N SER A 539 -37.34 1.07 35.08
CA SER A 539 -36.66 1.40 36.35
C SER A 539 -37.61 2.02 37.38
N CYS A 540 -38.91 1.82 37.24
CA CYS A 540 -39.88 2.36 38.18
C CYS A 540 -39.95 1.45 39.42
N PRO A 541 -40.03 1.98 40.66
CA PRO A 541 -40.33 1.18 41.85
C PRO A 541 -41.62 0.34 41.71
N THR A 542 -42.56 0.73 40.85
CA THR A 542 -43.78 -0.05 40.54
C THR A 542 -43.58 -1.13 39.47
N ALA A 543 -42.40 -1.19 38.84
CA ALA A 543 -42.07 -2.14 37.77
C ALA A 543 -41.16 -3.28 38.23
N LEU A 544 -41.28 -3.67 39.50
CA LEU A 544 -40.55 -4.79 40.13
C LEU A 544 -40.59 -6.10 39.33
N MET A 545 -41.65 -6.30 38.54
CA MET A 545 -41.83 -7.49 37.69
C MET A 545 -41.53 -7.26 36.20
N GLY A 546 -41.22 -6.02 35.80
CA GLY A 546 -41.05 -5.65 34.38
C GLY A 546 -39.60 -5.74 33.88
N CYS A 547 -38.61 -5.43 34.72
CA CYS A 547 -37.18 -5.51 34.37
C CYS A 547 -36.53 -6.77 35.00
N PRO A 548 -35.72 -7.55 34.27
CA PRO A 548 -35.03 -8.74 34.82
C PRO A 548 -34.20 -8.43 36.07
N ILE A 549 -33.52 -7.28 36.08
CA ILE A 549 -32.70 -6.85 37.22
C ILE A 549 -33.57 -6.38 38.40
N GLY A 550 -34.72 -5.76 38.11
CA GLY A 550 -35.71 -5.42 39.14
C GLY A 550 -36.25 -6.67 39.82
N MET A 551 -36.60 -7.68 39.04
CA MET A 551 -37.11 -8.97 39.53
C MET A 551 -36.04 -9.70 40.35
N LEU A 552 -34.78 -9.75 39.90
CA LEU A 552 -33.68 -10.32 40.69
C LEU A 552 -33.54 -9.64 42.07
N GLN A 553 -33.59 -8.31 42.13
CA GLN A 553 -33.52 -7.58 43.41
C GLN A 553 -34.75 -7.86 44.30
N HIS A 554 -35.94 -7.98 43.73
CA HIS A 554 -37.16 -8.32 44.47
C HIS A 554 -37.06 -9.69 45.12
N PHE A 555 -36.64 -10.69 44.35
CA PHE A 555 -36.46 -12.05 44.85
C PHE A 555 -35.31 -12.16 45.85
N SER A 556 -34.23 -11.40 45.67
CA SER A 556 -33.16 -11.29 46.66
C SER A 556 -33.67 -10.71 47.99
N ALA A 557 -34.42 -9.60 47.95
CA ALA A 557 -34.99 -8.96 49.15
C ALA A 557 -36.03 -9.84 49.86
N THR A 558 -36.75 -10.68 49.12
CA THR A 558 -37.73 -11.62 49.70
C THR A 558 -37.13 -12.98 50.05
N HIS A 559 -35.82 -13.16 49.87
CA HIS A 559 -35.10 -14.41 50.12
C HIS A 559 -35.66 -15.61 49.35
N ARG A 560 -36.17 -15.37 48.13
CA ARG A 560 -36.73 -16.39 47.24
C ARG A 560 -35.89 -16.52 45.99
N ILE A 561 -35.87 -17.71 45.40
CA ILE A 561 -35.13 -17.95 44.15
C ILE A 561 -36.08 -17.80 42.94
N PRO A 562 -35.79 -16.91 41.98
CA PRO A 562 -36.63 -16.72 40.80
C PRO A 562 -36.30 -17.75 39.72
N TRP A 563 -36.64 -19.02 39.93
CA TRP A 563 -36.28 -20.13 39.03
C TRP A 563 -36.68 -19.89 37.57
N PHE A 564 -37.89 -19.36 37.33
CA PHE A 564 -38.36 -19.01 35.98
C PHE A 564 -37.45 -17.98 35.30
N LEU A 565 -37.09 -16.92 36.02
CA LEU A 565 -36.25 -15.85 35.48
C LEU A 565 -34.83 -16.35 35.20
N ILE A 566 -34.24 -17.11 36.13
CA ILE A 566 -32.90 -17.69 35.97
C ILE A 566 -32.89 -18.64 34.78
N GLY A 567 -33.87 -19.54 34.67
CA GLY A 567 -34.01 -20.45 33.55
C GLY A 567 -34.16 -19.72 32.22
N PHE A 568 -35.00 -18.68 32.18
CA PHE A 568 -35.22 -17.89 30.97
C PHE A 568 -33.97 -17.10 30.54
N LEU A 569 -33.30 -16.40 31.47
CA LEU A 569 -32.04 -15.70 31.22
C LEU A 569 -30.93 -16.66 30.79
N GLY A 570 -30.87 -17.84 31.39
CA GLY A 570 -29.95 -18.90 31.02
C GLY A 570 -30.19 -19.42 29.60
N ILE A 571 -31.44 -19.71 29.24
CA ILE A 571 -31.81 -20.14 27.88
C ILE A 571 -31.45 -19.06 26.85
N ILE A 572 -31.84 -17.80 27.08
CA ILE A 572 -31.49 -16.70 26.16
C ILE A 572 -29.96 -16.52 26.09
N GLY A 573 -29.27 -16.60 27.22
CA GLY A 573 -27.81 -16.52 27.28
C GLY A 573 -27.14 -17.64 26.48
N LEU A 574 -27.60 -18.88 26.63
CA LEU A 574 -27.10 -20.03 25.88
C LEU A 574 -27.44 -19.95 24.38
N ILE A 575 -28.60 -19.39 24.00
CA ILE A 575 -28.95 -19.25 22.59
C ILE A 575 -28.14 -18.12 21.94
N SER A 576 -28.03 -16.98 22.62
CA SER A 576 -27.65 -15.70 21.98
C SER A 576 -26.44 -14.99 22.59
N GLY A 577 -25.99 -15.38 23.78
CA GLY A 577 -24.94 -14.68 24.51
C GLY A 577 -25.27 -13.20 24.70
N ARG A 578 -24.32 -12.31 24.42
CA ARG A 578 -24.52 -10.85 24.46
C ARG A 578 -25.14 -10.27 23.18
N PHE A 579 -25.63 -11.08 22.25
CA PHE A 579 -26.27 -10.58 21.01
C PHE A 579 -27.44 -9.61 21.29
N THR A 580 -28.20 -9.85 22.36
CA THR A 580 -29.25 -8.95 22.85
C THR A 580 -28.73 -7.54 23.16
N CYS A 581 -27.52 -7.43 23.71
CA CYS A 581 -26.83 -6.16 23.98
C CYS A 581 -26.38 -5.44 22.69
N GLY A 582 -26.10 -6.21 21.63
CA GLY A 582 -25.75 -5.72 20.30
C GLY A 582 -26.94 -5.23 19.48
N TRP A 583 -28.09 -5.91 19.57
CA TRP A 583 -29.20 -5.77 18.61
C TRP A 583 -30.52 -5.25 19.19
N LEU A 584 -30.77 -5.45 20.48
CA LEU A 584 -32.06 -5.10 21.10
C LEU A 584 -31.94 -4.01 22.16
N CYS A 585 -30.73 -3.74 22.66
CA CYS A 585 -30.55 -2.80 23.76
C CYS A 585 -30.68 -1.33 23.31
N PRO A 586 -31.68 -0.56 23.78
CA PRO A 586 -31.83 0.86 23.46
C PRO A 586 -30.68 1.71 24.01
N TRP A 587 -30.16 1.36 25.19
CA TRP A 587 -28.98 2.01 25.75
C TRP A 587 -27.71 1.76 24.93
N GLY A 588 -27.61 0.57 24.31
CA GLY A 588 -26.55 0.24 23.37
C GLY A 588 -26.63 1.07 22.09
N LEU A 589 -27.84 1.32 21.58
CA LEU A 589 -28.07 2.19 20.41
C LEU A 589 -27.55 3.61 20.67
N ILE A 590 -27.87 4.20 21.82
CA ILE A 590 -27.46 5.57 22.15
C ILE A 590 -25.95 5.69 22.25
N GLN A 591 -25.30 4.72 22.90
CA GLN A 591 -23.84 4.66 22.95
C GLN A 591 -23.24 4.56 21.54
N ASP A 592 -23.82 3.77 20.64
CA ASP A 592 -23.34 3.67 19.26
C ASP A 592 -23.56 4.96 18.46
N LEU A 593 -24.68 5.67 18.68
CA LEU A 593 -25.00 6.92 18.01
C LEU A 593 -24.07 8.06 18.46
N LEU A 594 -23.85 8.19 19.76
CA LEU A 594 -22.98 9.24 20.33
C LEU A 594 -21.51 9.03 19.97
N ASN A 595 -21.08 7.78 19.79
CA ASN A 595 -19.72 7.46 19.32
C ASN A 595 -19.44 7.95 17.89
N ARG A 596 -20.45 8.36 17.10
CA ARG A 596 -20.26 8.87 15.74
C ARG A 596 -19.71 10.29 15.67
N PHE A 597 -19.81 11.06 16.74
CA PHE A 597 -19.43 12.48 16.74
C PHE A 597 -17.94 12.72 17.11
N LYS A 598 -17.05 11.72 16.96
CA LYS A 598 -15.73 11.72 17.61
C LYS A 598 -14.50 11.78 16.69
N LYS A 599 -13.42 12.33 17.26
CA LYS A 599 -12.01 12.23 16.79
C LYS A 599 -11.03 11.55 17.78
N LEU A 600 -11.35 11.40 19.08
CA LEU A 600 -10.41 10.89 20.11
C LEU A 600 -11.04 9.73 20.93
N THR A 601 -10.30 8.62 21.13
CA THR A 601 -10.77 7.43 21.87
C THR A 601 -9.77 7.05 22.97
N ILE A 602 -10.26 6.86 24.21
CA ILE A 602 -9.42 6.45 25.35
C ILE A 602 -9.66 4.95 25.63
N PRO A 603 -8.60 4.11 25.68
CA PRO A 603 -8.73 2.70 26.03
C PRO A 603 -9.05 2.51 27.52
N LEU A 604 -9.87 1.50 27.84
CA LEU A 604 -10.19 1.11 29.22
C LEU A 604 -9.24 0.00 29.70
N PRO A 605 -8.68 0.08 30.92
CA PRO A 605 -7.95 -1.03 31.53
C PRO A 605 -8.80 -2.29 31.66
N ARG A 606 -8.27 -3.45 31.26
CA ARG A 606 -8.98 -4.76 31.29
C ARG A 606 -9.52 -5.14 32.67
N ILE A 607 -8.90 -4.68 33.76
CA ILE A 607 -9.39 -4.98 35.11
C ILE A 607 -10.78 -4.39 35.39
N LEU A 608 -11.13 -3.28 34.74
CA LEU A 608 -12.45 -2.66 34.89
C LEU A 608 -13.56 -3.46 34.22
N ASP A 609 -13.25 -4.35 33.28
CA ASP A 609 -14.25 -5.20 32.62
C ASP A 609 -14.90 -6.18 33.62
N PHE A 610 -14.23 -6.50 34.73
CA PHE A 610 -14.78 -7.36 35.79
C PHE A 610 -15.70 -6.62 36.77
N PHE A 611 -15.67 -5.27 36.78
CA PHE A 611 -16.42 -4.48 37.75
C PHE A 611 -17.95 -4.70 37.65
N LYS A 612 -18.47 -5.01 36.45
CA LYS A 612 -19.89 -5.32 36.24
C LYS A 612 -20.38 -6.52 37.05
N TYR A 613 -19.50 -7.49 37.34
CA TYR A 613 -19.82 -8.64 38.18
C TYR A 613 -19.88 -8.23 39.66
N ALA A 614 -19.01 -7.31 40.09
CA ALA A 614 -19.11 -6.72 41.43
C ALA A 614 -20.41 -5.93 41.59
N VAL A 615 -20.85 -5.19 40.56
CA VAL A 615 -22.16 -4.51 40.57
C VAL A 615 -23.30 -5.52 40.64
N LEU A 616 -23.24 -6.61 39.86
CA LEU A 616 -24.25 -7.67 39.90
C LEU A 616 -24.33 -8.35 41.28
N ILE A 617 -23.20 -8.73 41.88
CA ILE A 617 -23.21 -9.42 43.18
C ILE A 617 -23.54 -8.43 44.31
N GLY A 618 -22.85 -7.29 44.37
CA GLY A 618 -23.00 -6.31 45.44
C GLY A 618 -24.35 -5.58 45.38
N VAL A 619 -24.63 -4.90 44.28
CA VAL A 619 -25.77 -3.96 44.19
C VAL A 619 -27.08 -4.67 43.86
N VAL A 620 -27.04 -5.73 43.05
CA VAL A 620 -28.26 -6.42 42.60
C VAL A 620 -28.66 -7.58 43.53
N ILE A 621 -27.70 -8.23 44.19
CA ILE A 621 -27.97 -9.39 45.07
C ILE A 621 -27.80 -9.03 46.54
N ILE A 622 -26.59 -8.68 47.00
CA ILE A 622 -26.25 -8.51 48.42
C ILE A 622 -27.02 -7.35 49.07
N ILE A 623 -26.99 -6.15 48.48
CA ILE A 623 -27.63 -4.98 49.09
C ILE A 623 -29.15 -5.20 49.28
N PRO A 624 -29.93 -5.63 48.26
CA PRO A 624 -31.35 -5.91 48.45
C PRO A 624 -31.63 -7.02 49.45
N TYR A 625 -30.77 -8.04 49.54
CA TYR A 625 -30.90 -9.13 50.52
C TYR A 625 -30.90 -8.58 51.96
N TYR A 626 -29.98 -7.66 52.28
CA TYR A 626 -29.84 -7.13 53.65
C TYR A 626 -30.73 -5.92 53.93
N THR A 627 -30.97 -5.07 52.94
CA THR A 627 -31.65 -3.77 53.14
C THR A 627 -33.10 -3.78 52.72
N TYR A 628 -33.57 -4.83 52.04
CA TYR A 628 -34.88 -4.89 51.37
C TYR A 628 -35.09 -3.81 50.30
N GLU A 629 -34.03 -3.07 49.93
CA GLU A 629 -34.08 -1.91 49.04
C GLU A 629 -33.48 -2.21 47.66
N HIS A 630 -34.19 -1.83 46.59
CA HIS A 630 -33.82 -2.12 45.21
C HIS A 630 -32.96 -1.02 44.58
N TRP A 631 -31.73 -0.87 45.08
CA TRP A 631 -30.83 0.25 44.75
C TRP A 631 -30.47 0.38 43.27
N PHE A 632 -30.22 -0.72 42.53
CA PHE A 632 -29.86 -0.61 41.11
C PHE A 632 -31.01 -0.02 40.28
N SER A 633 -32.25 -0.42 40.58
CA SER A 633 -33.44 0.15 39.93
C SER A 633 -33.59 1.65 40.20
N LYS A 634 -33.13 2.11 41.38
CA LYS A 634 -33.10 3.52 41.78
C LYS A 634 -31.94 4.32 41.21
N LEU A 635 -30.94 3.70 40.58
CA LEU A 635 -29.74 4.42 40.07
C LEU A 635 -29.46 4.18 38.58
N CYS A 636 -30.23 3.31 37.91
CA CYS A 636 -29.99 2.93 36.52
C CYS A 636 -30.17 4.12 35.54
N PRO A 637 -29.13 4.52 34.78
CA PRO A 637 -29.21 5.64 33.84
C PRO A 637 -30.11 5.35 32.64
N CYS A 638 -30.18 4.10 32.19
CA CYS A 638 -31.10 3.65 31.16
C CYS A 638 -32.56 3.87 31.59
N GLY A 639 -32.84 3.65 32.87
CA GLY A 639 -34.14 3.91 33.48
C GLY A 639 -34.53 5.38 33.53
N ALA A 640 -33.58 6.22 33.93
CA ALA A 640 -33.75 7.68 33.94
C ALA A 640 -34.11 8.19 32.54
N LEU A 641 -33.42 7.70 31.52
CA LEU A 641 -33.64 8.12 30.14
C LEU A 641 -34.96 7.61 29.55
N ILE A 642 -35.27 6.32 29.70
CA ILE A 642 -36.41 5.68 29.01
C ILE A 642 -37.74 5.95 29.72
N ALA A 643 -37.72 6.10 31.04
CA ALA A 643 -38.92 6.28 31.85
C ALA A 643 -38.92 7.58 32.66
N GLY A 644 -37.82 7.92 33.33
CA GLY A 644 -37.76 9.08 34.24
C GLY A 644 -38.01 10.43 33.57
N ILE A 645 -37.21 10.76 32.54
CA ILE A 645 -37.30 12.04 31.83
C ILE A 645 -38.67 12.22 31.14
N PRO A 646 -39.19 11.25 30.37
CA PRO A 646 -40.50 11.40 29.74
C PRO A 646 -41.63 11.66 30.75
N TRP A 647 -41.57 11.02 31.93
CA TRP A 647 -42.57 11.23 32.98
C TRP A 647 -42.55 12.64 33.54
N VAL A 648 -41.37 13.17 33.84
CA VAL A 648 -41.22 14.54 34.35
C VAL A 648 -41.58 15.59 33.29
N LEU A 649 -41.19 15.38 32.03
CA LEU A 649 -41.47 16.32 30.95
C LEU A 649 -42.94 16.33 30.52
N TRP A 650 -43.60 15.16 30.51
CA TRP A 650 -44.97 15.02 29.99
C TRP A 650 -46.04 15.12 31.08
N ASN A 651 -45.68 14.80 32.33
CA ASN A 651 -46.44 14.93 33.59
C ASN A 651 -47.96 15.17 33.41
N PRO A 652 -48.71 14.13 32.98
CA PRO A 652 -50.09 14.32 32.59
C PRO A 652 -50.95 14.71 33.81
N ILE A 653 -51.98 15.53 33.56
CA ILE A 653 -53.00 15.86 34.56
C ILE A 653 -53.99 14.69 34.58
N ASP A 654 -54.19 14.13 35.76
CA ASP A 654 -55.20 13.09 35.96
C ASP A 654 -56.59 13.69 35.70
N PRO A 655 -57.36 13.13 34.75
CA PRO A 655 -58.64 13.70 34.33
C PRO A 655 -59.77 13.57 35.36
N GLU A 656 -59.63 12.72 36.39
CA GLU A 656 -60.66 12.54 37.43
C GLU A 656 -60.44 13.50 38.62
N ILE A 657 -59.19 13.81 38.95
CA ILE A 657 -58.82 14.63 40.12
C ILE A 657 -58.20 15.98 39.77
N GLY A 658 -57.86 16.24 38.50
CA GLY A 658 -57.40 17.54 38.02
C GLY A 658 -56.00 17.96 38.47
N ILE A 659 -55.20 17.02 39.01
CA ILE A 659 -53.84 17.25 39.52
C ILE A 659 -52.84 16.49 38.66
N SER A 660 -51.64 17.03 38.48
CA SER A 660 -50.54 16.33 37.79
C SER A 660 -50.14 15.04 38.53
N VAL A 661 -49.85 13.98 37.77
CA VAL A 661 -49.47 12.67 38.32
C VAL A 661 -48.20 12.72 39.18
N ILE A 662 -47.30 13.69 38.93
CA ILE A 662 -46.13 13.99 39.77
C ILE A 662 -46.17 15.47 40.13
N ASP A 663 -46.11 15.84 41.42
CA ASP A 663 -45.84 17.24 41.78
C ASP A 663 -44.36 17.56 41.50
N PRO A 664 -44.01 18.65 40.77
CA PRO A 664 -42.63 19.07 40.61
C PRO A 664 -41.87 19.25 41.94
N ALA A 665 -42.56 19.59 43.04
CA ALA A 665 -41.99 19.65 44.38
C ALA A 665 -41.65 18.27 44.97
N ASP A 666 -42.28 17.20 44.46
CA ASP A 666 -42.02 15.80 44.83
C ASP A 666 -40.85 15.18 44.04
N ILE A 667 -40.24 15.92 43.11
CA ILE A 667 -39.00 15.50 42.42
C ILE A 667 -37.83 15.58 43.42
N GLY A 668 -37.70 14.53 44.23
CA GLY A 668 -36.72 14.46 45.30
C GLY A 668 -35.28 14.22 44.82
N THR A 669 -34.36 14.24 45.80
CA THR A 669 -32.90 14.08 45.63
C THR A 669 -32.50 12.88 44.77
N LEU A 670 -33.25 11.77 44.82
CA LEU A 670 -32.98 10.58 44.02
C LEU A 670 -33.12 10.81 42.50
N PHE A 671 -34.06 11.64 42.04
CA PHE A 671 -34.18 11.97 40.62
C PHE A 671 -32.98 12.80 40.16
N THR A 672 -32.57 13.79 40.95
CA THR A 672 -31.37 14.59 40.69
C THR A 672 -30.12 13.72 40.60
N ILE A 673 -29.91 12.80 41.54
CA ILE A 673 -28.79 11.83 41.50
C ILE A 673 -28.82 11.00 40.20
N LYS A 674 -29.99 10.49 39.79
CA LYS A 674 -30.13 9.75 38.52
C LYS A 674 -29.73 10.59 37.30
N MET A 675 -30.13 11.86 37.26
CA MET A 675 -29.80 12.77 36.16
C MET A 675 -28.29 13.07 36.10
N TRP A 676 -27.63 13.21 37.25
CA TRP A 676 -26.16 13.31 37.32
C TRP A 676 -25.47 12.05 36.79
N ILE A 677 -25.92 10.86 37.23
CA ILE A 677 -25.38 9.59 36.73
C ILE A 677 -25.56 9.48 35.21
N LEU A 678 -26.74 9.83 34.69
CA LEU A 678 -27.01 9.87 33.25
C LEU A 678 -26.07 10.84 32.53
N GLY A 679 -25.91 12.07 33.02
CA GLY A 679 -25.02 13.09 32.44
C GLY A 679 -23.55 12.63 32.41
N ILE A 680 -23.06 12.02 33.49
CA ILE A 680 -21.71 11.45 33.54
C ILE A 680 -21.53 10.38 32.47
N PHE A 681 -22.47 9.44 32.32
CA PHE A 681 -22.36 8.41 31.29
C PHE A 681 -22.44 8.99 29.88
N LEU A 682 -23.33 9.96 29.62
CA LEU A 682 -23.40 10.63 28.33
C LEU A 682 -22.08 11.33 27.97
N LEU A 683 -21.42 11.98 28.95
CA LEU A 683 -20.09 12.55 28.79
C LEU A 683 -19.03 11.47 28.54
N LEU A 684 -19.01 10.39 29.33
CA LEU A 684 -18.06 9.29 29.16
C LEU A 684 -18.23 8.60 27.80
N PHE A 685 -19.45 8.56 27.25
CA PHE A 685 -19.72 8.05 25.90
C PHE A 685 -19.01 8.87 24.82
N LEU A 686 -18.64 10.12 25.10
CA LEU A 686 -17.85 10.96 24.20
C LEU A 686 -16.35 10.61 24.18
N PHE A 687 -15.85 9.80 25.10
CA PHE A 687 -14.41 9.44 25.15
C PHE A 687 -14.14 7.93 25.15
N ILE A 688 -15.08 7.15 25.68
CA ILE A 688 -14.93 5.71 25.89
C ILE A 688 -16.01 4.97 25.10
N LYS A 689 -15.64 3.88 24.41
CA LYS A 689 -16.62 3.02 23.71
C LYS A 689 -17.37 2.15 24.71
N ARG A 690 -18.69 2.36 24.81
CA ARG A 690 -19.64 1.58 25.60
C ARG A 690 -19.28 1.37 27.10
N PRO A 691 -18.87 2.41 27.86
CA PRO A 691 -18.36 2.28 29.22
C PRO A 691 -19.37 1.68 30.19
N PHE A 692 -20.66 2.02 30.08
CA PHE A 692 -21.68 1.44 30.95
C PHE A 692 -21.84 -0.06 30.71
N CYS A 693 -21.91 -0.48 29.44
CA CYS A 693 -22.09 -1.89 29.08
C CYS A 693 -20.88 -2.77 29.42
N ARG A 694 -19.67 -2.20 29.46
CA ARG A 694 -18.44 -2.89 29.82
C ARG A 694 -18.22 -2.98 31.32
N VAL A 695 -18.46 -1.87 32.03
CA VAL A 695 -18.02 -1.70 33.42
C VAL A 695 -19.17 -1.82 34.43
N PHE A 696 -20.40 -1.40 34.11
CA PHE A 696 -21.46 -1.23 35.13
C PHE A 696 -22.74 -2.05 34.89
N CYS A 697 -22.93 -2.66 33.72
CA CYS A 697 -24.20 -3.29 33.36
C CYS A 697 -24.35 -4.72 33.93
N PRO A 698 -25.24 -4.96 34.91
CA PRO A 698 -25.43 -6.30 35.50
C PRO A 698 -26.10 -7.28 34.52
N LEU A 699 -26.99 -6.81 33.64
CA LEU A 699 -27.58 -7.66 32.59
C LEU A 699 -26.51 -8.08 31.56
N GLY A 700 -25.60 -7.16 31.23
CA GLY A 700 -24.44 -7.45 30.39
C GLY A 700 -23.51 -8.48 31.05
N ALA A 701 -23.33 -8.42 32.38
CA ALA A 701 -22.57 -9.39 33.14
C ALA A 701 -23.17 -10.80 33.06
N ILE A 702 -24.49 -10.93 33.23
CA ILE A 702 -25.18 -12.23 33.12
C ILE A 702 -24.98 -12.84 31.73
N TYR A 703 -25.23 -12.08 30.66
CA TYR A 703 -25.09 -12.60 29.30
C TYR A 703 -23.63 -12.82 28.87
N ALA A 704 -22.67 -12.11 29.48
CA ALA A 704 -21.25 -12.33 29.23
C ALA A 704 -20.80 -13.74 29.64
N LEU A 705 -21.37 -14.32 30.71
CA LEU A 705 -21.07 -15.68 31.18
C LEU A 705 -21.34 -16.75 30.12
N PHE A 706 -22.33 -16.51 29.25
CA PHE A 706 -22.72 -17.46 28.21
C PHE A 706 -22.06 -17.18 26.85
N ASN A 707 -21.30 -16.09 26.73
CA ASN A 707 -20.90 -15.59 25.40
C ASN A 707 -19.95 -16.53 24.65
N ARG A 708 -19.09 -17.26 25.38
CA ARG A 708 -18.18 -18.27 24.82
C ARG A 708 -18.87 -19.57 24.43
N ILE A 709 -20.00 -19.89 25.06
CA ILE A 709 -20.70 -21.19 24.92
C ILE A 709 -22.04 -21.08 24.20
N SER A 710 -22.41 -19.88 23.74
CA SER A 710 -23.72 -19.70 23.10
C SER A 710 -23.79 -20.33 21.71
N LEU A 711 -24.99 -20.69 21.27
CA LEU A 711 -25.24 -21.30 19.96
C LEU A 711 -24.81 -20.42 18.77
N VAL A 712 -24.67 -19.12 18.94
CA VAL A 712 -24.14 -18.22 17.92
C VAL A 712 -22.70 -17.83 18.22
N SER A 713 -21.81 -17.92 17.24
CA SER A 713 -20.42 -17.50 17.35
C SER A 713 -19.94 -16.75 16.11
N ILE A 714 -18.82 -16.07 16.27
CA ILE A 714 -18.05 -15.46 15.20
C ILE A 714 -16.79 -16.32 15.01
N GLU A 715 -16.56 -16.80 13.80
CA GLU A 715 -15.34 -17.53 13.42
C GLU A 715 -14.50 -16.67 12.49
N VAL A 716 -13.19 -16.67 12.70
CA VAL A 716 -12.22 -15.97 11.86
C VAL A 716 -11.48 -17.02 11.02
N ASP A 717 -11.42 -16.80 9.73
CA ASP A 717 -10.71 -17.63 8.76
C ASP A 717 -9.20 -17.56 9.04
N PRO A 718 -8.47 -18.70 9.03
CA PRO A 718 -7.01 -18.70 9.14
C PRO A 718 -6.31 -17.80 8.11
N ALA A 719 -6.93 -17.53 6.95
CA ALA A 719 -6.42 -16.60 5.94
C ALA A 719 -6.53 -15.10 6.33
N CYS A 720 -6.95 -14.78 7.56
CA CYS A 720 -7.06 -13.40 8.03
C CYS A 720 -5.68 -12.72 8.16
N ALA A 721 -5.47 -11.62 7.43
CA ALA A 721 -4.23 -10.84 7.45
C ALA A 721 -4.13 -9.80 8.59
N SER A 722 -4.95 -9.93 9.65
CA SER A 722 -4.96 -9.02 10.83
C SER A 722 -4.99 -7.52 10.50
N CYS A 723 -5.73 -7.15 9.46
CA CYS A 723 -5.67 -5.83 8.85
C CYS A 723 -6.28 -4.66 9.64
N GLY A 724 -6.79 -4.89 10.86
CA GLY A 724 -7.40 -3.84 11.67
C GLY A 724 -8.82 -3.40 11.25
N GLN A 725 -9.38 -3.92 10.15
CA GLN A 725 -10.75 -3.61 9.69
C GLN A 725 -11.79 -3.96 10.76
N CYS A 726 -11.71 -5.18 11.28
CA CYS A 726 -12.67 -5.69 12.25
C CYS A 726 -12.62 -4.92 13.59
N PRO A 727 -11.42 -4.61 14.16
CA PRO A 727 -11.29 -3.68 15.28
C PRO A 727 -11.87 -2.28 15.03
N ALA A 728 -11.63 -1.72 13.84
CA ALA A 728 -12.11 -0.38 13.47
C ALA A 728 -13.64 -0.32 13.40
N ALA A 729 -14.28 -1.33 12.81
CA ALA A 729 -15.73 -1.46 12.77
C ALA A 729 -16.33 -1.88 14.13
N CYS A 730 -15.54 -2.45 15.05
CA CYS A 730 -16.05 -2.97 16.30
C CYS A 730 -16.51 -1.84 17.25
N PRO A 731 -17.80 -1.82 17.66
CA PRO A 731 -18.33 -0.83 18.60
C PRO A 731 -17.80 -1.02 20.02
N ALA A 732 -17.14 -2.14 20.30
CA ALA A 732 -16.48 -2.44 21.57
C ALA A 732 -14.93 -2.35 21.50
N ASN A 733 -14.37 -2.04 20.32
CA ASN A 733 -12.92 -1.97 20.07
C ASN A 733 -12.16 -3.27 20.35
N LEU A 734 -12.72 -4.40 19.94
CA LEU A 734 -12.13 -5.72 20.17
C LEU A 734 -11.22 -6.13 19.02
N VAL A 735 -10.11 -6.78 19.35
CA VAL A 735 -9.24 -7.49 18.41
C VAL A 735 -9.96 -8.77 18.01
N VAL A 736 -10.58 -8.79 16.83
CA VAL A 736 -11.53 -9.85 16.47
C VAL A 736 -10.87 -11.22 16.34
N GLU A 737 -9.59 -11.24 15.98
CA GLU A 737 -8.77 -12.45 15.85
C GLU A 737 -8.67 -13.22 17.18
N THR A 738 -8.55 -12.50 18.30
CA THR A 738 -8.29 -13.09 19.62
C THR A 738 -9.47 -12.95 20.58
N GLU A 739 -10.30 -11.92 20.39
CA GLU A 739 -11.38 -11.55 21.30
C GLU A 739 -12.78 -11.80 20.71
N ALA A 740 -12.90 -12.44 19.53
CA ALA A 740 -14.18 -12.93 19.04
C ALA A 740 -14.81 -13.88 20.07
N ASN A 741 -16.10 -13.64 20.38
CA ASN A 741 -16.86 -14.38 21.40
C ASN A 741 -16.37 -14.24 22.85
N SER A 742 -15.40 -13.36 23.13
CA SER A 742 -15.01 -12.98 24.50
C SER A 742 -16.18 -12.39 25.30
N GLU A 743 -16.03 -12.28 26.61
CA GLU A 743 -17.02 -11.67 27.52
C GLU A 743 -17.43 -10.26 27.09
N GLU A 744 -16.56 -9.53 26.39
CA GLU A 744 -16.83 -8.18 25.88
C GLU A 744 -17.50 -8.14 24.51
N CYS A 745 -17.44 -9.23 23.74
CA CYS A 745 -18.04 -9.29 22.42
C CYS A 745 -19.57 -9.22 22.49
N ILE A 746 -20.16 -8.10 22.06
CA ILE A 746 -21.62 -7.90 22.03
C ILE A 746 -22.32 -8.57 20.83
N LYS A 747 -21.57 -9.31 20.00
CA LYS A 747 -22.08 -10.00 18.79
C LYS A 747 -22.95 -9.10 17.90
N CYS A 748 -22.46 -7.88 17.64
CA CYS A 748 -23.12 -6.93 16.75
C CYS A 748 -23.06 -7.34 15.27
N LEU A 749 -22.15 -8.26 14.93
CA LEU A 749 -21.89 -8.78 13.58
C LEU A 749 -21.31 -7.76 12.60
N GLU A 750 -20.94 -6.55 13.01
CA GLU A 750 -20.33 -5.56 12.09
C GLU A 750 -18.98 -6.05 11.53
N CYS A 751 -18.24 -6.89 12.27
CA CYS A 751 -17.02 -7.51 11.78
C CYS A 751 -17.25 -8.56 10.68
N THR A 752 -18.46 -9.10 10.50
CA THR A 752 -18.74 -10.13 9.47
C THR A 752 -18.89 -9.54 8.07
N GLU A 753 -18.71 -8.22 7.92
CA GLU A 753 -18.50 -7.60 6.61
C GLU A 753 -17.11 -7.90 6.05
N CYS A 754 -16.16 -8.28 6.90
CA CYS A 754 -14.89 -8.83 6.46
C CYS A 754 -15.11 -10.23 5.88
N GLN A 755 -14.58 -10.48 4.67
CA GLN A 755 -14.69 -11.79 4.01
C GLN A 755 -14.09 -12.95 4.82
N HIS A 756 -13.15 -12.64 5.71
CA HIS A 756 -12.48 -13.59 6.59
C HIS A 756 -13.18 -13.78 7.94
N VAL A 757 -14.33 -13.14 8.19
CA VAL A 757 -15.06 -13.25 9.46
C VAL A 757 -16.49 -13.72 9.20
N ARG A 758 -16.86 -14.86 9.78
CA ARG A 758 -18.15 -15.52 9.53
C ARG A 758 -18.97 -15.62 10.79
N PHE A 759 -20.27 -15.45 10.63
CA PHE A 759 -21.26 -15.77 11.67
C PHE A 759 -21.66 -17.24 11.57
N VAL A 760 -21.58 -17.97 12.68
CA VAL A 760 -21.79 -19.42 12.72
C VAL A 760 -22.83 -19.79 13.77
N TRP A 761 -23.68 -20.74 13.41
CA TRP A 761 -24.66 -21.36 14.30
C TRP A 761 -24.17 -22.75 14.74
N ASN A 762 -23.71 -22.83 15.99
CA ASN A 762 -23.20 -24.02 16.68
C ASN A 762 -24.35 -24.87 17.19
N TRP A 763 -25.06 -25.53 16.29
CA TRP A 763 -26.12 -26.45 16.67
C TRP A 763 -25.52 -27.77 17.21
N PRO A 764 -25.99 -28.32 18.35
CA PRO A 764 -25.36 -29.47 19.03
C PRO A 764 -25.21 -30.73 18.15
N TRP A 765 -26.05 -30.90 17.13
CA TRP A 765 -26.09 -32.08 16.26
C TRP A 765 -25.49 -31.84 14.87
N ARG A 766 -24.99 -30.63 14.58
CA ARG A 766 -24.29 -30.36 13.31
C ARG A 766 -22.85 -30.82 13.46
N LYS A 767 -22.50 -31.97 12.84
CA LYS A 767 -21.10 -32.41 12.73
C LYS A 767 -20.27 -31.23 12.24
N LYS A 768 -19.24 -30.82 13.01
CA LYS A 768 -18.23 -29.85 12.55
C LYS A 768 -17.83 -30.30 11.15
N ARG A 769 -18.14 -29.51 10.12
CA ARG A 769 -17.53 -29.72 8.81
C ARG A 769 -16.04 -29.58 9.09
N LYS A 770 -15.29 -30.68 8.96
CA LYS A 770 -13.83 -30.60 8.87
C LYS A 770 -13.55 -29.53 7.82
N SER A 771 -12.84 -28.49 8.21
CA SER A 771 -12.26 -27.54 7.28
C SER A 771 -11.57 -28.36 6.20
N PHE A 772 -12.09 -28.30 4.99
CA PHE A 772 -11.35 -28.81 3.84
C PHE A 772 -10.10 -27.93 3.75
N GLN A 773 -8.96 -28.52 4.09
CA GLN A 773 -7.68 -28.11 3.52
C GLN A 773 -7.80 -28.39 2.02
N LEU A 774 -8.05 -27.35 1.24
CA LEU A 774 -7.90 -27.29 -0.21
C LEU A 774 -7.34 -25.92 -0.56
#